data_AF-A0A813A2M4-F1
#
_entry.id   AF-A0A813A2M4-F1
#
_cell.length_a   1.000
_cell.length_b   1.000
_cell.length_c   1.000
_cell.angle_alpha   90.00
_cell.angle_beta   90.00
_cell.angle_gamma   90.00
#
_symmetry.space_group_name_H-M   'P 1'
#
loop_
_entity.id
_entity.type
_entity.pdbx_description
1 polymer ?
#
loop_
_entity_poly.entity_id
_entity_poly.type
_entity_poly.pdbx_seq_one_letter_code
_entity_poly.pdbx_strand_id
1 'polypeptide(L)'
;STRRPIMILLYTDFGSAGPYVGQMHAVLAREAPGRPAIDLMHDAPRFAPRPAAYLLAALAEQAPAGAVFLAVVDPGVGTARAPLVVQAGGHSFVGPDNGLLALVARQRGRRGAPPSAWEIDWRPQCLSASFHGRDLFAPIAAQLARGGVPAVRPRQLDSLIGHDWPDSLAETIYIDGYGNAMTGLRLLVRQRLRPGRDRRQSGGGGRGAGPDPRQPDRDRRAMNESNLRGILLGVAAMAVVVTASNILVQFPINDWITWGAFTYPAAFLVTDLTNRALGPGPARRVVYAGFALAVLLSILLADPRIALASGTAFLVAQLLDVTLFDRLRRAAWWQAPLASSTLGSVTDTALFFSLAFAGSGLPWVTWALGDLGVKLAMALVLLLPFRALMTVIPALRPRASRPSQITLLLQAAEVGDDVVDLGLGELQAGHLGVRRVDEAADAALAHLRMIGDGVEGGRGIAGAARVLAHQMAGGAELARQGRAPLDRQVPGRQVPGRQVPGRQPPGRLILGGFGRRPRSGQGQPPGPQVEPGVGGDAGRVEGALIVAVGTHGDDLAIVLPDHADLGEEADGAVLLLGELRDQLLAPVRALGPRRAPRRAPGRPAETEREAGRQPGGKAQRGAAGGPESQALREVFGHGAFRGLQSEAVETLLAGGDALVVAPTGFGKSACYQVPALCRPGTAIVVSPLIALMADQVAQLREAGVAADMLNSALPEEERRAVIQRLRGGQTRLLYVAPERLLLDGTLELLESCRISLIAIDEAHCVSQWGHDFRPEYRRLSALAGWFPEVPRIALTATADAQTRTDILTQLRMDRARVLVGGFDRPNLRWNFAEKREPLRQLDRFLATRPEGSSGIVYVGSRKKAEQTAERLAAMGYAAEAYHAGLDSELRGQRQARFLREDGRIVVAT
;
A
#
# COMPACT_ATOMS: atom_id res chain seq x y z
N SER A 1 -24.98 14.10 -40.05
CA SER A 1 -23.93 14.07 -39.01
C SER A 1 -23.61 12.64 -38.66
N THR A 2 -22.43 12.13 -39.05
CA THR A 2 -22.02 10.74 -38.84
C THR A 2 -21.45 10.55 -37.43
N ARG A 3 -22.20 9.90 -36.54
CA ARG A 3 -21.70 9.50 -35.21
C ARG A 3 -20.54 8.52 -35.42
N ARG A 4 -19.30 8.96 -35.14
CA ARG A 4 -18.12 8.08 -35.12
C ARG A 4 -18.36 6.91 -34.15
N PRO A 5 -17.83 5.70 -34.40
CA PRO A 5 -17.93 4.61 -33.45
C PRO A 5 -17.24 5.01 -32.15
N ILE A 6 -18.02 5.13 -31.08
CA ILE A 6 -17.47 5.29 -29.72
C ILE A 6 -16.68 4.02 -29.41
N MET A 7 -15.39 4.21 -29.15
CA MET A 7 -14.44 3.21 -28.66
C MET A 7 -14.42 3.19 -27.13
N ILE A 8 -13.95 2.08 -26.57
CA ILE A 8 -13.79 1.85 -25.14
C ILE A 8 -12.29 1.78 -24.84
N LEU A 9 -11.82 2.58 -23.89
CA LEU A 9 -10.41 2.64 -23.46
C LEU A 9 -10.29 2.01 -22.06
N LEU A 10 -9.55 0.93 -21.92
CA LEU A 10 -9.40 0.21 -20.65
C LEU A 10 -8.21 0.78 -19.86
N TYR A 11 -8.46 1.22 -18.63
CA TYR A 11 -7.46 1.76 -17.71
C TYR A 11 -7.59 1.06 -16.35
N THR A 12 -6.68 0.15 -16.00
CA THR A 12 -6.79 -0.71 -14.81
C THR A 12 -5.45 -0.92 -14.11
N ASP A 13 -5.47 -1.49 -12.89
CA ASP A 13 -4.28 -1.95 -12.15
C ASP A 13 -4.12 -3.49 -12.10
N PHE A 14 -4.98 -4.23 -12.81
CA PHE A 14 -5.00 -5.71 -12.80
C PHE A 14 -3.78 -6.41 -13.43
N GLY A 15 -2.94 -5.66 -14.15
CA GLY A 15 -1.80 -6.16 -14.89
C GLY A 15 -2.15 -6.82 -16.23
N SER A 16 -1.25 -6.65 -17.20
CA SER A 16 -1.36 -7.23 -18.55
C SER A 16 -1.33 -8.77 -18.60
N ALA A 17 -0.74 -9.43 -17.59
CA ALA A 17 -0.61 -10.89 -17.54
C ALA A 17 -1.78 -11.64 -16.88
N GLY A 18 -2.81 -10.93 -16.37
CA GLY A 18 -3.91 -11.52 -15.60
C GLY A 18 -5.16 -11.85 -16.45
N PRO A 19 -5.96 -12.87 -16.09
CA PRO A 19 -7.20 -13.22 -16.82
C PRO A 19 -8.33 -12.19 -16.65
N TYR A 20 -8.13 -11.16 -15.82
CA TYR A 20 -9.12 -10.12 -15.52
C TYR A 20 -9.42 -9.25 -16.74
N VAL A 21 -8.38 -8.77 -17.43
CA VAL A 21 -8.49 -7.94 -18.64
C VAL A 21 -9.18 -8.72 -19.77
N GLY A 22 -8.77 -9.97 -20.02
CA GLY A 22 -9.40 -10.83 -21.01
C GLY A 22 -10.88 -11.12 -20.75
N GLN A 23 -11.28 -11.26 -19.47
CA GLN A 23 -12.70 -11.37 -19.09
C GLN A 23 -13.49 -10.08 -19.34
N MET A 24 -12.88 -8.90 -19.11
CA MET A 24 -13.51 -7.62 -19.44
C MET A 24 -13.69 -7.47 -20.95
N HIS A 25 -12.67 -7.79 -21.75
CA HIS A 25 -12.79 -7.87 -23.23
C HIS A 25 -13.89 -8.82 -23.69
N ALA A 26 -14.00 -10.01 -23.10
CA ALA A 26 -15.06 -10.96 -23.44
C ALA A 26 -16.47 -10.40 -23.17
N VAL A 27 -16.64 -9.62 -22.10
CA VAL A 27 -17.89 -8.88 -21.84
C VAL A 27 -18.08 -7.74 -22.83
N LEU A 28 -17.07 -6.91 -23.09
CA LEU A 28 -17.16 -5.79 -24.03
C LEU A 28 -17.49 -6.26 -25.46
N ALA A 29 -16.87 -7.34 -25.93
CA ALA A 29 -17.13 -7.92 -27.24
C ALA A 29 -18.55 -8.51 -27.37
N ARG A 30 -19.10 -9.08 -26.27
CA ARG A 30 -20.47 -9.61 -26.21
C ARG A 30 -21.51 -8.49 -26.13
N GLU A 31 -21.28 -7.48 -25.29
CA GLU A 31 -22.24 -6.42 -25.00
C GLU A 31 -22.20 -5.28 -26.03
N ALA A 32 -21.02 -4.91 -26.53
CA ALA A 32 -20.83 -3.85 -27.53
C ALA A 32 -20.11 -4.36 -28.80
N PRO A 33 -20.67 -5.38 -29.51
CA PRO A 33 -20.06 -5.92 -30.73
C PRO A 33 -19.84 -4.81 -31.76
N GLY A 34 -18.69 -4.86 -32.43
CA GLY A 34 -18.27 -3.85 -33.42
C GLY A 34 -17.77 -2.53 -32.82
N ARG A 35 -17.64 -2.40 -31.50
CA ARG A 35 -16.98 -1.24 -30.86
C ARG A 35 -15.56 -1.62 -30.44
N PRO A 36 -14.51 -0.91 -30.89
CA PRO A 36 -13.15 -1.20 -30.47
C PRO A 36 -12.99 -1.03 -28.96
N ALA A 37 -12.57 -2.09 -28.28
CA ALA A 37 -11.97 -2.03 -26.96
C ALA A 37 -10.45 -1.93 -27.16
N ILE A 38 -9.82 -0.91 -26.59
CA ILE A 38 -8.38 -0.64 -26.70
C ILE A 38 -7.81 -0.56 -25.29
N ASP A 39 -6.72 -1.27 -25.09
CA ASP A 39 -5.99 -1.33 -23.83
C ASP A 39 -5.08 -0.11 -23.71
N LEU A 40 -5.53 0.87 -22.91
CA LEU A 40 -4.79 2.12 -22.67
C LEU A 40 -3.73 1.91 -21.59
N MET A 41 -4.07 1.19 -20.51
CA MET A 41 -3.12 0.79 -19.46
C MET A 41 -3.70 -0.32 -18.57
N HIS A 42 -2.89 -1.33 -18.21
CA HIS A 42 -3.26 -2.32 -17.18
C HIS A 42 -2.33 -2.37 -15.98
N ASP A 43 -1.18 -1.73 -16.07
CA ASP A 43 -0.18 -1.65 -15.02
C ASP A 43 -0.18 -0.25 -14.38
N ALA A 44 -1.37 0.37 -14.27
CA ALA A 44 -1.57 1.60 -13.53
C ALA A 44 -1.17 1.45 -12.04
N PRO A 45 -0.83 2.55 -11.33
CA PRO A 45 -0.38 2.51 -9.94
C PRO A 45 -1.28 1.65 -9.03
N ARG A 46 -0.79 0.46 -8.68
CA ARG A 46 -1.60 -0.61 -8.09
C ARG A 46 -2.07 -0.27 -6.69
N PHE A 47 -3.36 -0.45 -6.44
CA PHE A 47 -4.03 -0.04 -5.20
C PHE A 47 -3.90 1.46 -4.86
N ALA A 48 -3.50 2.30 -5.83
CA ALA A 48 -3.15 3.70 -5.62
C ALA A 48 -3.99 4.63 -6.53
N PRO A 49 -5.30 4.79 -6.27
CA PRO A 49 -6.19 5.59 -7.12
C PRO A 49 -5.78 7.08 -7.20
N ARG A 50 -5.00 7.60 -6.24
CA ARG A 50 -4.48 8.99 -6.27
C ARG A 50 -3.49 9.22 -7.42
N PRO A 51 -2.29 8.62 -7.46
CA PRO A 51 -1.38 8.78 -8.61
C PRO A 51 -2.00 8.31 -9.93
N ALA A 52 -2.84 7.25 -9.90
CA ALA A 52 -3.57 6.80 -11.07
C ALA A 52 -4.54 7.84 -11.65
N ALA A 53 -5.18 8.68 -10.82
CA ALA A 53 -6.03 9.78 -11.29
C ALA A 53 -5.26 10.82 -12.12
N TYR A 54 -4.03 11.16 -11.74
CA TYR A 54 -3.18 12.10 -12.51
C TYR A 54 -2.76 11.52 -13.86
N LEU A 55 -2.41 10.22 -13.88
CA LEU A 55 -2.02 9.54 -15.11
C LEU A 55 -3.21 9.36 -16.07
N LEU A 56 -4.37 8.91 -15.56
CA LEU A 56 -5.63 8.86 -16.31
C LEU A 56 -6.00 10.25 -16.85
N ALA A 57 -5.87 11.29 -16.03
CA ALA A 57 -6.19 12.67 -16.41
C ALA A 57 -5.33 13.21 -17.56
N ALA A 58 -4.05 12.81 -17.67
CA ALA A 58 -3.19 13.21 -18.78
C ALA A 58 -3.41 12.35 -20.03
N LEU A 59 -3.51 11.02 -19.88
CA LEU A 59 -3.78 10.10 -20.98
C LEU A 59 -5.14 10.39 -21.65
N ALA A 60 -6.14 10.83 -20.88
CA ALA A 60 -7.46 11.14 -21.41
C ALA A 60 -7.45 12.28 -22.45
N GLU A 61 -6.52 13.22 -22.34
CA GLU A 61 -6.41 14.37 -23.26
C GLU A 61 -5.92 13.97 -24.67
N GLN A 62 -5.38 12.77 -24.84
CA GLN A 62 -4.96 12.23 -26.15
C GLN A 62 -6.07 11.44 -26.86
N ALA A 63 -7.15 11.08 -26.15
CA ALA A 63 -8.22 10.25 -26.70
C ALA A 63 -9.11 11.00 -27.71
N PRO A 64 -9.72 10.28 -28.68
CA PRO A 64 -10.71 10.88 -29.57
C PRO A 64 -11.97 11.27 -28.81
N ALA A 65 -12.51 12.45 -29.12
CA ALA A 65 -13.75 12.96 -28.52
C ALA A 65 -14.90 11.95 -28.65
N GLY A 66 -15.61 11.72 -27.54
CA GLY A 66 -16.66 10.71 -27.43
C GLY A 66 -16.20 9.34 -26.92
N ALA A 67 -14.90 9.09 -26.70
CA ALA A 67 -14.43 7.83 -26.12
C ALA A 67 -15.01 7.54 -24.72
N VAL A 68 -15.18 6.26 -24.39
CA VAL A 68 -15.62 5.76 -23.08
C VAL A 68 -14.43 5.13 -22.36
N PHE A 69 -14.02 5.67 -21.22
CA PHE A 69 -12.98 5.09 -20.38
C PHE A 69 -13.59 4.10 -19.39
N LEU A 70 -13.15 2.85 -19.44
CA LEU A 70 -13.40 1.83 -18.44
C LEU A 70 -12.24 1.85 -17.45
N ALA A 71 -12.37 2.70 -16.42
CA ALA A 71 -11.32 3.05 -15.47
C ALA A 71 -11.53 2.31 -14.14
N VAL A 72 -10.77 1.25 -13.91
CA VAL A 72 -10.93 0.36 -12.74
C VAL A 72 -9.57 0.09 -12.09
N VAL A 73 -9.15 1.05 -11.26
CA VAL A 73 -8.01 0.93 -10.31
C VAL A 73 -8.58 0.89 -8.90
N ASP A 74 -8.14 -0.07 -8.07
CA ASP A 74 -8.73 -0.39 -6.76
C ASP A 74 -10.28 -0.30 -6.73
N PRO A 75 -11.01 -1.26 -7.33
CA PRO A 75 -12.47 -1.25 -7.28
C PRO A 75 -13.06 -1.44 -5.87
N GLY A 76 -12.26 -1.81 -4.85
CA GLY A 76 -12.74 -2.07 -3.49
C GLY A 76 -13.91 -3.05 -3.45
N VAL A 77 -13.76 -4.22 -4.07
CA VAL A 77 -14.86 -5.19 -4.20
C VAL A 77 -15.37 -5.62 -2.82
N GLY A 78 -16.70 -5.63 -2.64
CA GLY A 78 -17.35 -5.87 -1.34
C GLY A 78 -17.39 -4.66 -0.40
N THR A 79 -16.81 -3.51 -0.76
CA THR A 79 -16.91 -2.25 0.02
C THR A 79 -18.07 -1.37 -0.46
N ALA A 80 -18.47 -0.39 0.38
CA ALA A 80 -19.54 0.56 0.07
C ALA A 80 -19.16 1.68 -0.92
N ARG A 81 -18.19 1.45 -1.82
CA ARG A 81 -17.78 2.43 -2.84
C ARG A 81 -18.84 2.50 -3.95
N ALA A 82 -19.39 3.69 -4.16
CA ALA A 82 -20.39 3.92 -5.19
C ALA A 82 -19.80 3.64 -6.60
N PRO A 83 -20.50 2.89 -7.47
CA PRO A 83 -20.13 2.80 -8.88
C PRO A 83 -20.55 4.10 -9.60
N LEU A 84 -19.69 4.68 -10.43
CA LEU A 84 -19.90 5.99 -11.06
C LEU A 84 -19.83 5.96 -12.59
N VAL A 85 -20.59 6.88 -13.18
CA VAL A 85 -20.32 7.46 -14.50
C VAL A 85 -19.96 8.94 -14.31
N VAL A 86 -18.88 9.40 -14.94
CA VAL A 86 -18.52 10.83 -15.04
C VAL A 86 -18.49 11.21 -16.51
N GLN A 87 -19.16 12.30 -16.90
CA GLN A 87 -19.05 12.88 -18.23
C GLN A 87 -18.29 14.22 -18.13
N ALA A 88 -17.07 14.25 -18.66
CA ALA A 88 -16.15 15.38 -18.62
C ALA A 88 -15.21 15.32 -19.83
N GLY A 89 -14.49 16.40 -20.16
CA GLY A 89 -13.57 16.43 -21.30
C GLY A 89 -14.20 16.40 -22.71
N GLY A 90 -15.44 15.91 -22.84
CA GLY A 90 -16.02 15.41 -24.09
C GLY A 90 -16.01 13.88 -24.19
N HIS A 91 -15.79 13.18 -23.06
CA HIS A 91 -15.68 11.73 -22.90
C HIS A 91 -16.63 11.26 -21.79
N SER A 92 -16.81 9.95 -21.65
CA SER A 92 -17.45 9.34 -20.47
C SER A 92 -16.46 8.43 -19.76
N PHE A 93 -16.44 8.44 -18.43
CA PHE A 93 -15.58 7.60 -17.60
C PHE A 93 -16.47 6.74 -16.69
N VAL A 94 -16.12 5.46 -16.55
CA VAL A 94 -16.87 4.46 -15.78
C VAL A 94 -15.92 3.81 -14.78
N GLY A 95 -16.23 3.86 -13.48
CA GLY A 95 -15.32 3.40 -12.44
C GLY A 95 -15.86 3.57 -11.01
N PRO A 96 -15.07 3.22 -9.98
CA PRO A 96 -15.45 3.37 -8.57
C PRO A 96 -15.32 4.81 -8.06
N ASP A 97 -16.14 5.19 -7.08
CA ASP A 97 -15.89 6.35 -6.22
C ASP A 97 -14.77 6.00 -5.23
N ASN A 98 -13.53 6.27 -5.64
CA ASN A 98 -12.31 6.20 -4.82
C ASN A 98 -11.35 7.37 -5.13
N GLY A 99 -11.81 8.36 -5.90
CA GLY A 99 -11.04 9.49 -6.40
C GLY A 99 -10.35 9.33 -7.74
N LEU A 100 -10.29 8.11 -8.31
CA LEU A 100 -9.76 7.87 -9.66
C LEU A 100 -10.39 8.80 -10.72
N LEU A 101 -11.70 9.08 -10.61
CA LEU A 101 -12.44 9.92 -11.55
C LEU A 101 -12.50 11.40 -11.15
N ALA A 102 -12.10 11.79 -9.94
CA ALA A 102 -12.37 13.14 -9.42
C ALA A 102 -11.47 14.23 -10.04
N LEU A 103 -10.30 13.87 -10.59
CA LEU A 103 -9.48 14.82 -11.35
C LEU A 103 -10.02 15.05 -12.76
N VAL A 104 -10.44 14.00 -13.48
CA VAL A 104 -11.10 14.16 -14.79
C VAL A 104 -12.47 14.84 -14.67
N ALA A 105 -13.21 14.60 -13.58
CA ALA A 105 -14.47 15.29 -13.29
C ALA A 105 -14.33 16.82 -13.15
N ARG A 106 -13.14 17.33 -12.79
CA ARG A 106 -12.85 18.77 -12.67
C ARG A 106 -12.27 19.38 -13.95
N GLN A 107 -11.92 18.58 -14.96
CA GLN A 107 -11.41 19.09 -16.23
C GLN A 107 -12.50 19.78 -17.05
N ARG A 108 -12.26 21.05 -17.41
CA ARG A 108 -13.04 21.74 -18.44
C ARG A 108 -12.62 21.23 -19.81
N GLY A 109 -13.50 20.46 -20.46
CA GLY A 109 -13.21 19.85 -21.75
C GLY A 109 -13.14 20.82 -22.92
N ARG A 110 -12.47 20.40 -24.00
CA ARG A 110 -12.25 21.17 -25.25
C ARG A 110 -13.53 21.66 -25.97
N ARG A 111 -14.73 21.34 -25.47
CA ARG A 111 -16.04 21.60 -26.12
C ARG A 111 -17.19 21.92 -25.14
N GLY A 112 -16.94 22.75 -24.14
CA GLY A 112 -17.96 23.63 -23.53
C GLY A 112 -19.12 23.02 -22.70
N ALA A 113 -19.30 21.71 -22.66
CA ALA A 113 -20.26 21.07 -21.75
C ALA A 113 -19.74 21.09 -20.30
N PRO A 114 -20.57 21.45 -19.29
CA PRO A 114 -20.17 21.34 -17.89
C PRO A 114 -19.98 19.87 -17.50
N PRO A 115 -19.00 19.56 -16.64
CA PRO A 115 -18.84 18.20 -16.14
C PRO A 115 -20.06 17.77 -15.33
N SER A 116 -20.35 16.47 -15.36
CA SER A 116 -21.49 15.86 -14.66
C SER A 116 -21.12 14.46 -14.19
N ALA A 117 -21.67 14.05 -13.05
CA ALA A 117 -21.45 12.74 -12.46
C ALA A 117 -22.79 12.11 -12.05
N TRP A 118 -22.85 10.78 -12.14
CA TRP A 118 -23.98 10.00 -11.68
C TRP A 118 -23.51 8.69 -11.03
N GLU A 119 -24.25 8.25 -10.04
CA GLU A 119 -24.11 6.96 -9.36
C GLU A 119 -24.89 5.89 -10.11
N ILE A 120 -24.29 4.71 -10.34
CA ILE A 120 -24.89 3.64 -11.15
C ILE A 120 -25.88 2.84 -10.29
N ASP A 121 -27.17 3.00 -10.61
CA ASP A 121 -28.29 2.32 -9.97
C ASP A 121 -28.52 0.90 -10.53
N TRP A 122 -28.01 0.64 -11.75
CA TRP A 122 -28.12 -0.64 -12.42
C TRP A 122 -27.37 -1.75 -11.68
N ARG A 123 -28.03 -2.90 -11.51
CA ARG A 123 -27.47 -4.11 -10.90
C ARG A 123 -27.49 -5.27 -11.90
N PRO A 124 -26.38 -6.00 -12.09
CA PRO A 124 -26.38 -7.22 -12.91
C PRO A 124 -27.16 -8.34 -12.21
N GLN A 125 -27.63 -9.32 -12.98
CA GLN A 125 -28.30 -10.53 -12.46
C GLN A 125 -27.42 -11.37 -11.54
N CYS A 126 -26.10 -11.30 -11.73
CA CYS A 126 -25.10 -11.85 -10.82
C CYS A 126 -23.96 -10.83 -10.69
N LEU A 127 -23.72 -10.37 -9.47
CA LEU A 127 -22.58 -9.53 -9.11
C LEU A 127 -21.61 -10.39 -8.30
N SER A 128 -20.46 -10.77 -8.84
CA SER A 128 -19.48 -11.54 -8.07
C SER A 128 -18.86 -10.68 -6.98
N ALA A 129 -18.74 -11.25 -5.78
CA ALA A 129 -18.07 -10.63 -4.63
C ALA A 129 -16.54 -10.48 -4.79
N SER A 130 -16.00 -10.72 -6.00
CA SER A 130 -14.57 -10.65 -6.31
C SER A 130 -14.21 -9.86 -7.56
N PHE A 131 -15.13 -9.59 -8.51
CA PHE A 131 -14.74 -8.91 -9.77
C PHE A 131 -15.80 -7.99 -10.41
N HIS A 132 -16.12 -6.87 -9.74
CA HIS A 132 -16.98 -5.80 -10.28
C HIS A 132 -16.51 -5.22 -11.64
N GLY A 133 -15.22 -5.32 -11.98
CA GLY A 133 -14.68 -4.88 -13.29
C GLY A 133 -15.38 -5.55 -14.48
N ARG A 134 -15.60 -6.87 -14.39
CA ARG A 134 -16.31 -7.68 -15.39
C ARG A 134 -17.83 -7.57 -15.26
N ASP A 135 -18.36 -7.59 -14.04
CA ASP A 135 -19.80 -7.76 -13.82
C ASP A 135 -20.60 -6.45 -13.82
N LEU A 136 -19.97 -5.32 -13.50
CA LEU A 136 -20.63 -4.04 -13.30
C LEU A 136 -20.08 -2.94 -14.23
N PHE A 137 -18.76 -2.71 -14.20
CA PHE A 137 -18.18 -1.60 -14.94
C PHE A 137 -18.11 -1.86 -16.46
N ALA A 138 -17.71 -3.07 -16.90
CA ALA A 138 -17.65 -3.40 -18.34
C ALA A 138 -19.04 -3.36 -19.04
N PRO A 139 -20.15 -3.90 -18.50
CA PRO A 139 -21.48 -3.77 -19.10
C PRO A 139 -21.94 -2.32 -19.24
N ILE A 140 -21.66 -1.46 -18.25
CA ILE A 140 -22.02 -0.04 -18.29
C ILE A 140 -21.19 0.72 -19.34
N ALA A 141 -19.87 0.45 -19.43
CA ALA A 141 -19.04 1.00 -20.50
C ALA A 141 -19.53 0.56 -21.89
N ALA A 142 -19.94 -0.71 -22.04
CA ALA A 142 -20.55 -1.21 -23.28
C ALA A 142 -21.92 -0.59 -23.59
N GLN A 143 -22.74 -0.28 -22.58
CA GLN A 143 -24.02 0.43 -22.76
C GLN A 143 -23.80 1.88 -23.22
N LEU A 144 -22.90 2.61 -22.56
CA LEU A 144 -22.53 3.98 -22.93
C LEU A 144 -21.90 4.03 -24.33
N ALA A 145 -21.02 3.08 -24.67
CA ALA A 145 -20.43 2.99 -26.00
C ALA A 145 -21.49 2.76 -27.08
N ARG A 146 -22.48 1.88 -26.84
CA ARG A 146 -23.65 1.71 -27.74
C ARG A 146 -24.48 3.00 -27.90
N GLY A 147 -24.34 3.97 -26.99
CA GLY A 147 -25.13 5.19 -26.94
C GLY A 147 -26.42 5.05 -26.13
N GLY A 148 -26.51 4.02 -25.29
CA GLY A 148 -27.60 3.82 -24.34
C GLY A 148 -27.34 4.56 -23.03
N VAL A 149 -28.42 4.99 -22.37
CA VAL A 149 -28.36 5.64 -21.05
C VAL A 149 -28.45 4.56 -19.96
N PRO A 150 -27.43 4.36 -19.10
CA PRO A 150 -27.53 3.47 -17.95
C PRO A 150 -28.51 4.01 -16.91
N ALA A 151 -29.08 3.13 -16.07
CA ALA A 151 -29.87 3.56 -14.92
C ALA A 151 -28.94 4.18 -13.87
N VAL A 152 -29.10 5.48 -13.61
CA VAL A 152 -28.18 6.28 -12.79
C VAL A 152 -28.89 7.38 -11.99
N ARG A 153 -28.30 7.79 -10.86
CA ARG A 153 -28.76 8.93 -10.03
C ARG A 153 -27.78 10.09 -10.10
N PRO A 154 -28.21 11.35 -10.28
CA PRO A 154 -27.31 12.51 -10.29
C PRO A 154 -26.46 12.60 -9.00
N ARG A 155 -25.17 12.88 -9.18
CA ARG A 155 -24.19 12.98 -8.09
C ARG A 155 -23.49 14.35 -8.16
N GLN A 156 -23.37 15.03 -7.03
CA GLN A 156 -22.63 16.31 -6.95
C GLN A 156 -21.13 16.06 -7.11
N LEU A 157 -20.46 16.83 -7.98
CA LEU A 157 -19.01 16.70 -8.24
C LEU A 157 -18.19 16.89 -6.95
N ASP A 158 -18.58 17.88 -6.14
CA ASP A 158 -17.97 18.21 -4.86
C ASP A 158 -18.13 17.10 -3.80
N SER A 159 -19.01 16.13 -4.03
CA SER A 159 -19.25 14.97 -3.15
C SER A 159 -18.41 13.74 -3.50
N LEU A 160 -17.67 13.76 -4.62
CA LEU A 160 -16.79 12.67 -5.05
C LEU A 160 -15.58 12.57 -4.12
N ILE A 161 -15.13 11.35 -3.84
CA ILE A 161 -13.86 11.14 -3.11
C ILE A 161 -12.72 11.76 -3.92
N GLY A 162 -11.72 12.37 -3.28
CA GLY A 162 -10.59 12.98 -3.97
C GLY A 162 -10.88 14.29 -4.72
N HIS A 163 -12.08 14.87 -4.60
CA HIS A 163 -12.38 16.20 -5.11
C HIS A 163 -11.47 17.31 -4.52
N ASP A 164 -10.87 17.07 -3.36
CA ASP A 164 -9.94 17.99 -2.68
C ASP A 164 -8.46 17.80 -3.09
N TRP A 165 -8.14 16.85 -3.98
CA TRP A 165 -6.76 16.63 -4.44
C TRP A 165 -6.29 17.79 -5.34
N PRO A 166 -5.05 18.28 -5.20
CA PRO A 166 -4.55 19.42 -5.97
C PRO A 166 -4.48 19.10 -7.47
N ASP A 167 -4.62 20.10 -8.34
CA ASP A 167 -4.60 19.87 -9.80
C ASP A 167 -3.23 19.37 -10.31
N SER A 168 -2.14 19.80 -9.67
CA SER A 168 -0.78 19.30 -9.87
C SER A 168 -0.27 18.60 -8.62
N LEU A 169 0.47 17.50 -8.80
CA LEU A 169 1.05 16.70 -7.74
C LEU A 169 2.57 16.57 -7.91
N ALA A 170 3.33 17.18 -7.01
CA ALA A 170 4.80 17.16 -6.99
C ALA A 170 5.37 15.82 -6.46
N GLU A 171 4.86 14.70 -6.98
CA GLU A 171 5.27 13.34 -6.65
C GLU A 171 5.51 12.57 -7.97
N THR A 172 6.45 11.63 -8.00
CA THR A 172 6.56 10.65 -9.09
C THR A 172 5.36 9.70 -9.00
N ILE A 173 4.45 9.76 -9.98
CA ILE A 173 3.20 8.97 -9.99
C ILE A 173 3.35 7.62 -10.68
N TYR A 174 4.34 7.47 -11.56
CA TYR A 174 4.63 6.25 -12.31
C TYR A 174 6.09 6.23 -12.79
N ILE A 175 6.65 5.05 -13.02
CA ILE A 175 7.93 4.86 -13.71
C ILE A 175 7.71 3.79 -14.79
N ASP A 176 8.12 4.07 -16.03
CA ASP A 176 7.91 3.14 -17.14
C ASP A 176 8.98 2.02 -17.21
N GLY A 177 8.80 1.06 -18.12
CA GLY A 177 9.74 -0.04 -18.30
C GLY A 177 11.14 0.36 -18.79
N TYR A 178 11.28 1.56 -19.38
CA TYR A 178 12.56 2.12 -19.81
C TYR A 178 13.31 2.77 -18.64
N GLY A 179 12.58 3.29 -17.65
CA GLY A 179 13.08 3.96 -16.45
C GLY A 179 12.69 5.44 -16.36
N ASN A 180 11.82 5.93 -17.25
CA ASN A 180 11.38 7.32 -17.24
C ASN A 180 10.46 7.58 -16.04
N ALA A 181 10.82 8.55 -15.19
CA ALA A 181 9.99 8.96 -14.07
C ALA A 181 8.92 9.95 -14.53
N MET A 182 7.65 9.55 -14.42
CA MET A 182 6.48 10.37 -14.73
C MET A 182 5.97 11.04 -13.45
N THR A 183 5.90 12.37 -13.45
CA THR A 183 5.39 13.17 -12.31
C THR A 183 3.92 13.52 -12.43
N GLY A 184 3.26 13.82 -11.31
CA GLY A 184 1.89 14.35 -11.31
C GLY A 184 1.79 15.86 -11.57
N LEU A 185 2.90 16.52 -11.92
CA LEU A 185 2.93 17.93 -12.26
C LEU A 185 2.25 18.16 -13.62
N ARG A 186 1.27 19.07 -13.67
CA ARG A 186 0.67 19.55 -14.92
C ARG A 186 1.33 20.85 -15.35
N LEU A 187 2.00 20.84 -16.49
CA LEU A 187 2.35 22.07 -17.22
C LEU A 187 1.12 22.55 -18.01
N LEU A 188 0.79 23.84 -17.92
CA LEU A 188 -0.28 24.46 -18.71
C LEU A 188 0.25 24.90 -20.09
N VAL A 189 0.21 24.01 -21.08
CA VAL A 189 0.69 24.36 -22.43
C VAL A 189 -0.36 25.21 -23.16
N ARG A 190 -0.06 26.50 -23.38
CA ARG A 190 -0.89 27.41 -24.19
C ARG A 190 -0.55 27.29 -25.68
N GLN A 191 -1.32 26.50 -26.43
CA GLN A 191 -1.13 26.41 -27.88
C GLN A 191 -1.49 27.72 -28.60
N ARG A 192 -0.49 28.47 -29.06
CA ARG A 192 -0.64 29.59 -30.00
C ARG A 192 -0.93 29.06 -31.41
N LEU A 193 -2.20 28.87 -31.75
CA LEU A 193 -2.61 28.78 -33.15
C LEU A 193 -2.30 30.12 -33.85
N ARG A 194 -1.68 30.06 -35.04
CA ARG A 194 -1.16 31.25 -35.74
C ARG A 194 -2.27 32.26 -36.09
N PRO A 195 -2.07 33.57 -35.89
CA PRO A 195 -3.10 34.58 -36.15
C PRO A 195 -3.32 34.84 -37.64
N GLY A 196 -4.58 34.72 -38.09
CA GLY A 196 -5.07 35.40 -39.30
C GLY A 196 -5.36 36.88 -39.00
N ARG A 197 -5.31 37.74 -40.03
CA ARG A 197 -5.44 39.20 -39.89
C ARG A 197 -6.88 39.67 -39.59
N ASP A 198 -6.95 40.77 -38.84
CA ASP A 198 -8.03 41.74 -38.65
C ASP A 198 -9.40 41.54 -39.33
N ARG A 199 -10.49 41.73 -38.55
CA ARG A 199 -11.35 42.93 -38.70
C ARG A 199 -12.38 43.18 -37.58
N ARG A 200 -12.31 44.41 -37.03
CA ARG A 200 -13.34 45.33 -36.50
C ARG A 200 -14.77 44.86 -36.16
N GLN A 201 -15.12 45.12 -34.89
CA GLN A 201 -16.33 45.86 -34.41
C GLN A 201 -17.76 45.26 -34.47
N SER A 202 -18.59 45.80 -33.56
CA SER A 202 -20.04 45.59 -33.35
C SER A 202 -20.46 44.25 -32.70
N GLY A 203 -21.44 44.19 -31.80
CA GLY A 203 -22.16 45.30 -31.13
C GLY A 203 -23.49 44.85 -30.49
N GLY A 204 -23.65 45.05 -29.18
CA GLY A 204 -24.84 44.62 -28.41
C GLY A 204 -24.91 43.10 -28.18
N GLY A 205 -25.76 42.58 -27.27
CA GLY A 205 -26.62 43.26 -26.30
C GLY A 205 -27.64 42.28 -25.69
N GLY A 206 -27.99 42.44 -24.41
CA GLY A 206 -28.98 41.59 -23.72
C GLY A 206 -28.50 41.08 -22.36
N ARG A 207 -29.40 41.05 -21.35
CA ARG A 207 -29.08 40.66 -19.97
C ARG A 207 -29.84 39.41 -19.55
N GLY A 208 -29.22 38.59 -18.72
CA GLY A 208 -29.87 37.59 -17.86
C GLY A 208 -29.01 37.42 -16.60
N ALA A 209 -29.61 37.55 -15.41
CA ALA A 209 -28.86 37.55 -14.15
C ALA A 209 -28.48 36.13 -13.71
N GLY A 210 -27.20 35.79 -13.85
CA GLY A 210 -26.59 34.60 -13.24
C GLY A 210 -25.98 34.88 -11.85
N PRO A 211 -25.58 33.83 -11.11
CA PRO A 211 -24.93 33.99 -9.80
C PRO A 211 -23.60 34.76 -9.90
N ASP A 212 -23.25 35.48 -8.83
CA ASP A 212 -22.10 36.42 -8.82
C ASP A 212 -20.78 35.73 -9.23
N PRO A 213 -20.20 36.06 -10.41
CA PRO A 213 -18.96 35.43 -10.88
C PRO A 213 -17.74 35.80 -10.01
N ARG A 214 -17.90 36.70 -9.02
CA ARG A 214 -16.87 37.03 -8.03
C ARG A 214 -16.84 36.08 -6.84
N GLN A 215 -17.78 35.14 -6.72
CA GLN A 215 -17.79 34.15 -5.62
C GLN A 215 -16.48 33.34 -5.53
N PRO A 216 -15.95 32.73 -6.62
CA PRO A 216 -14.72 31.92 -6.54
C PRO A 216 -13.47 32.76 -6.21
N ASP A 217 -13.47 34.03 -6.62
CA ASP A 217 -12.40 34.98 -6.28
C ASP A 217 -12.51 35.46 -4.83
N ARG A 218 -13.72 35.60 -4.27
CA ARG A 218 -13.93 35.81 -2.83
C ARG A 218 -13.43 34.62 -2.03
N ASP A 219 -13.77 33.40 -2.43
CA ASP A 219 -13.38 32.19 -1.69
C ASP A 219 -11.86 31.94 -1.77
N ARG A 220 -11.24 32.16 -2.93
CA ARG A 220 -9.76 32.15 -3.08
C ARG A 220 -9.09 33.27 -2.28
N ARG A 221 -9.65 34.48 -2.24
CA ARG A 221 -9.14 35.57 -1.39
C ARG A 221 -9.28 35.23 0.09
N ALA A 222 -10.43 34.72 0.52
CA ALA A 222 -10.67 34.30 1.91
C ALA A 222 -9.71 33.19 2.36
N MET A 223 -9.43 32.20 1.50
CA MET A 223 -8.47 31.13 1.80
C MET A 223 -7.00 31.62 1.79
N ASN A 224 -6.65 32.55 0.90
CA ASN A 224 -5.33 33.20 0.95
C ASN A 224 -5.19 34.11 2.19
N GLU A 225 -6.24 34.82 2.57
CA GLU A 225 -6.29 35.63 3.79
C GLU A 225 -6.24 34.77 5.06
N SER A 226 -6.93 33.63 5.14
CA SER A 226 -6.85 32.74 6.30
C SER A 226 -5.44 32.16 6.47
N ASN A 227 -4.81 31.77 5.36
CA ASN A 227 -3.43 31.28 5.36
C ASN A 227 -2.43 32.39 5.69
N LEU A 228 -2.63 33.61 5.18
CA LEU A 228 -1.80 34.77 5.51
C LEU A 228 -1.95 35.17 6.98
N ARG A 229 -3.17 35.24 7.52
CA ARG A 229 -3.44 35.50 8.94
C ARG A 229 -2.81 34.42 9.82
N GLY A 230 -2.86 33.15 9.42
CA GLY A 230 -2.19 32.04 10.11
C GLY A 230 -0.66 32.17 10.12
N ILE A 231 -0.04 32.54 8.99
CA ILE A 231 1.40 32.81 8.91
C ILE A 231 1.77 34.04 9.77
N LEU A 232 1.02 35.13 9.69
CA LEU A 232 1.28 36.35 10.48
C LEU A 232 1.14 36.09 11.99
N LEU A 233 0.14 35.31 12.41
CA LEU A 233 0.00 34.89 13.81
C LEU A 233 1.17 34.01 14.26
N GLY A 234 1.63 33.08 13.41
CA GLY A 234 2.82 32.27 13.66
C GLY A 234 4.09 33.11 13.78
N VAL A 235 4.31 34.08 12.88
CA VAL A 235 5.45 35.02 12.93
C VAL A 235 5.40 35.86 14.22
N ALA A 236 4.22 36.39 14.59
CA ALA A 236 4.06 37.17 15.81
C ALA A 236 4.32 36.32 17.07
N ALA A 237 3.76 35.11 17.15
CA ALA A 237 4.00 34.19 18.26
C ALA A 237 5.49 33.78 18.35
N MET A 238 6.12 33.47 17.23
CA MET A 238 7.55 33.15 17.16
C MET A 238 8.41 34.33 17.61
N ALA A 239 8.15 35.54 17.11
CA ALA A 239 8.90 36.73 17.50
C ALA A 239 8.73 37.06 18.99
N VAL A 240 7.52 36.91 19.55
CA VAL A 240 7.27 37.07 21.00
C VAL A 240 8.05 36.04 21.81
N VAL A 241 7.99 34.75 21.44
CA VAL A 241 8.70 33.68 22.18
C VAL A 241 10.22 33.86 22.11
N VAL A 242 10.78 34.13 20.94
CA VAL A 242 12.23 34.31 20.79
C VAL A 242 12.72 35.59 21.47
N THR A 243 11.98 36.70 21.35
CA THR A 243 12.34 37.96 22.06
C THR A 243 12.23 37.80 23.57
N ALA A 244 11.19 37.14 24.07
CA ALA A 244 11.06 36.81 25.49
C ALA A 244 12.20 35.89 25.96
N SER A 245 12.59 34.90 25.17
CA SER A 245 13.71 34.00 25.47
C SER A 245 15.05 34.75 25.51
N ASN A 246 15.29 35.67 24.56
CA ASN A 246 16.50 36.50 24.48
C ASN A 246 16.61 37.53 25.62
N ILE A 247 15.49 37.89 26.26
CA ILE A 247 15.46 38.68 27.49
C ILE A 247 15.66 37.77 28.71
N LEU A 248 14.90 36.67 28.80
CA LEU A 248 14.89 35.78 29.97
C LEU A 248 16.17 34.94 30.12
N VAL A 249 16.93 34.71 29.05
CA VAL A 249 18.27 34.10 29.13
C VAL A 249 19.27 34.97 29.93
N GLN A 250 19.00 36.27 30.06
CA GLN A 250 19.84 37.21 30.83
C GLN A 250 19.59 37.12 32.35
N PHE A 251 18.54 36.41 32.78
CA PHE A 251 18.19 36.22 34.19
C PHE A 251 18.52 34.79 34.61
N PRO A 252 19.64 34.57 35.34
CA PRO A 252 19.96 33.26 35.91
C PRO A 252 19.00 32.90 37.04
N ILE A 253 18.70 31.61 37.16
CA ILE A 253 17.97 30.98 38.28
C ILE A 253 18.98 30.40 39.27
N ASN A 254 20.08 29.83 38.75
CA ASN A 254 21.27 29.40 39.47
C ASN A 254 22.46 29.44 38.51
N ASP A 255 23.64 29.02 38.96
CA ASP A 255 24.89 29.06 38.19
C ASP A 255 24.82 28.34 36.82
N TRP A 256 23.90 27.38 36.62
CA TRP A 256 23.85 26.49 35.46
C TRP A 256 22.55 26.59 34.65
N ILE A 257 21.56 27.40 35.07
CA ILE A 257 20.22 27.48 34.46
C ILE A 257 19.72 28.94 34.43
N THR A 258 19.15 29.37 33.30
CA THR A 258 18.50 30.69 33.12
C THR A 258 17.01 30.54 32.78
N TRP A 259 16.22 31.61 32.93
CA TRP A 259 14.80 31.59 32.55
C TRP A 259 14.58 31.39 31.04
N GLY A 260 15.60 31.63 30.21
CA GLY A 260 15.60 31.31 28.77
C GLY A 260 15.38 29.82 28.49
N ALA A 261 15.96 28.92 29.30
CA ALA A 261 15.85 27.47 29.11
C ALA A 261 14.40 26.95 29.20
N PHE A 262 13.53 27.63 29.97
CA PHE A 262 12.12 27.29 30.10
C PHE A 262 11.24 27.87 28.99
N THR A 263 11.62 29.02 28.42
CA THR A 263 10.80 29.73 27.42
C THR A 263 11.16 29.37 25.99
N TYR A 264 12.43 29.09 25.71
CA TYR A 264 12.91 28.72 24.38
C TYR A 264 12.22 27.49 23.76
N PRO A 265 11.91 26.40 24.51
CA PRO A 265 11.18 25.25 23.96
C PRO A 265 9.79 25.58 23.39
N ALA A 266 9.17 26.70 23.81
CA ALA A 266 7.90 27.13 23.22
C ALA A 266 8.04 27.55 21.74
N ALA A 267 9.26 27.81 21.24
CA ALA A 267 9.50 28.06 19.82
C ALA A 267 9.21 26.80 18.97
N PHE A 268 9.67 25.62 19.42
CA PHE A 268 9.31 24.35 18.78
C PHE A 268 7.79 24.12 18.79
N LEU A 269 7.10 24.45 19.89
CA LEU A 269 5.63 24.39 19.93
C LEU A 269 4.99 25.28 18.85
N VAL A 270 5.44 26.54 18.66
CA VAL A 270 4.92 27.42 17.58
C VAL A 270 5.21 26.82 16.20
N THR A 271 6.40 26.24 15.99
CA THR A 271 6.80 25.59 14.74
C THR A 271 5.98 24.34 14.44
N ASP A 272 5.83 23.42 15.40
CA ASP A 272 5.02 22.20 15.30
C ASP A 272 3.56 22.51 14.97
N LEU A 273 2.96 23.49 15.68
CA LEU A 273 1.58 23.94 15.44
C LEU A 273 1.44 24.51 14.02
N THR A 274 2.39 25.36 13.58
CA THR A 274 2.38 25.94 12.23
C THR A 274 2.55 24.86 11.15
N ASN A 275 3.47 23.92 11.35
CA ASN A 275 3.76 22.81 10.44
C ASN A 275 2.55 21.86 10.34
N ARG A 276 1.80 21.69 11.43
CA ARG A 276 0.57 20.88 11.45
C ARG A 276 -0.62 21.57 10.79
N ALA A 277 -0.84 22.85 11.05
CA ALA A 277 -1.96 23.62 10.50
C ALA A 277 -1.79 23.98 9.02
N LEU A 278 -0.57 24.38 8.62
CA LEU A 278 -0.28 25.02 7.33
C LEU A 278 0.77 24.25 6.49
N GLY A 279 1.49 23.29 7.08
CA GLY A 279 2.53 22.52 6.42
C GLY A 279 3.95 23.12 6.53
N PRO A 280 4.98 22.39 6.05
CA PRO A 280 6.38 22.76 6.28
C PRO A 280 6.82 24.03 5.55
N GLY A 281 6.23 24.37 4.39
CA GLY A 281 6.54 25.58 3.64
C GLY A 281 6.15 26.87 4.39
N PRO A 282 4.90 27.00 4.88
CA PRO A 282 4.51 28.04 5.83
C PRO A 282 5.29 28.02 7.14
N ALA A 283 5.59 26.85 7.72
CA ALA A 283 6.39 26.76 8.95
C ALA A 283 7.80 27.33 8.78
N ARG A 284 8.51 27.00 7.69
CA ARG A 284 9.82 27.61 7.35
C ARG A 284 9.73 29.13 7.24
N ARG A 285 8.65 29.67 6.65
CA ARG A 285 8.44 31.13 6.57
C ARG A 285 8.16 31.76 7.94
N VAL A 286 7.46 31.08 8.84
CA VAL A 286 7.30 31.51 10.24
C VAL A 286 8.64 31.53 10.98
N VAL A 287 9.47 30.47 10.82
CA VAL A 287 10.82 30.42 11.38
C VAL A 287 11.69 31.56 10.84
N TYR A 288 11.80 31.74 9.53
CA TYR A 288 12.66 32.78 8.94
C TYR A 288 12.20 34.21 9.27
N ALA A 289 10.91 34.53 9.15
CA ALA A 289 10.41 35.88 9.41
C ALA A 289 10.31 36.18 10.92
N GLY A 290 9.95 35.19 11.73
CA GLY A 290 10.00 35.30 13.20
C GLY A 290 11.42 35.48 13.71
N PHE A 291 12.40 34.76 13.14
CA PHE A 291 13.82 34.97 13.41
C PHE A 291 14.30 36.37 13.02
N ALA A 292 14.05 36.80 11.78
CA ALA A 292 14.47 38.11 11.31
C ALA A 292 13.87 39.26 12.15
N LEU A 293 12.60 39.13 12.54
CA LEU A 293 11.94 40.10 13.43
C LEU A 293 12.52 40.06 14.85
N ALA A 294 12.72 38.87 15.43
CA ALA A 294 13.31 38.75 16.76
C ALA A 294 14.76 39.25 16.82
N VAL A 295 15.57 39.01 15.77
CA VAL A 295 16.92 39.58 15.62
C VAL A 295 16.86 41.10 15.54
N LEU A 296 15.97 41.66 14.71
CA LEU A 296 15.79 43.11 14.60
C LEU A 296 15.35 43.76 15.93
N LEU A 297 14.56 43.06 16.74
CA LEU A 297 14.17 43.47 18.10
C LEU A 297 15.29 43.25 19.15
N SER A 298 16.22 42.31 18.92
CA SER A 298 17.29 41.94 19.87
C SER A 298 18.65 42.62 19.58
N ILE A 299 18.83 43.23 18.40
CA ILE A 299 20.08 43.84 17.93
C ILE A 299 20.61 44.97 18.84
N LEU A 300 19.78 45.50 19.74
CA LEU A 300 20.14 46.54 20.72
C LEU A 300 20.43 45.99 22.14
N LEU A 301 20.36 44.67 22.36
CA LEU A 301 20.28 44.05 23.70
C LEU A 301 21.21 42.85 23.95
N ALA A 302 22.10 42.49 23.00
CA ALA A 302 22.94 41.30 23.12
C ALA A 302 24.35 41.50 22.55
N ASP A 303 25.34 40.79 23.12
CA ASP A 303 26.70 40.73 22.60
C ASP A 303 26.74 40.09 21.18
N PRO A 304 27.53 40.64 20.22
CA PRO A 304 27.55 40.14 18.85
C PRO A 304 27.92 38.65 18.69
N ARG A 305 28.80 38.10 19.55
CA ARG A 305 29.18 36.68 19.52
C ARG A 305 28.02 35.81 20.02
N ILE A 306 27.37 36.23 21.11
CA ILE A 306 26.22 35.51 21.68
C ILE A 306 25.02 35.55 20.71
N ALA A 307 24.77 36.71 20.09
CA ALA A 307 23.73 36.88 19.08
C ALA A 307 23.94 35.97 17.85
N LEU A 308 25.18 35.90 17.33
CA LEU A 308 25.52 35.03 16.20
C LEU A 308 25.40 33.55 16.57
N ALA A 309 25.93 33.15 17.73
CA ALA A 309 25.85 31.77 18.24
C ALA A 309 24.39 31.32 18.42
N SER A 310 23.57 32.13 19.09
CA SER A 310 22.14 31.88 19.30
C SER A 310 21.39 31.80 17.98
N GLY A 311 21.61 32.75 17.06
CA GLY A 311 20.92 32.76 15.77
C GLY A 311 21.27 31.59 14.85
N THR A 312 22.52 31.14 14.85
CA THR A 312 22.92 29.92 14.12
C THR A 312 22.31 28.66 14.74
N ALA A 313 22.34 28.53 16.08
CA ALA A 313 21.73 27.40 16.78
C ALA A 313 20.21 27.32 16.52
N PHE A 314 19.50 28.44 16.69
CA PHE A 314 18.07 28.57 16.44
C PHE A 314 17.68 28.16 15.03
N LEU A 315 18.32 28.74 14.00
CA LEU A 315 17.95 28.44 12.61
C LEU A 315 18.18 26.97 12.25
N VAL A 316 19.30 26.37 12.67
CA VAL A 316 19.58 24.96 12.38
C VAL A 316 18.61 24.04 13.12
N ALA A 317 18.36 24.28 14.41
CA ALA A 317 17.44 23.50 15.22
C ALA A 317 16.00 23.56 14.72
N GLN A 318 15.48 24.75 14.39
CA GLN A 318 14.11 24.93 13.90
C GLN A 318 13.91 24.38 12.48
N LEU A 319 14.92 24.43 11.60
CA LEU A 319 14.82 23.81 10.26
C LEU A 319 14.92 22.27 10.31
N LEU A 320 15.68 21.73 11.26
CA LEU A 320 15.69 20.30 11.57
C LEU A 320 14.34 19.85 12.12
N ASP A 321 13.80 20.58 13.09
CA ASP A 321 12.48 20.35 13.70
C ASP A 321 11.36 20.26 12.64
N VAL A 322 11.20 21.29 11.79
CA VAL A 322 10.20 21.27 10.70
C VAL A 322 10.31 20.03 9.83
N THR A 323 11.54 19.62 9.54
CA THR A 323 11.84 18.51 8.62
C THR A 323 11.63 17.14 9.27
N LEU A 324 11.89 17.02 10.58
CA LEU A 324 11.64 15.80 11.35
C LEU A 324 10.15 15.63 11.67
N PHE A 325 9.47 16.70 12.07
CA PHE A 325 8.04 16.71 12.31
C PHE A 325 7.24 16.39 11.04
N ASP A 326 7.58 16.95 9.87
CA ASP A 326 6.87 16.65 8.61
C ASP A 326 6.96 15.17 8.21
N ARG A 327 8.10 14.51 8.49
CA ARG A 327 8.28 13.07 8.31
C ARG A 327 7.45 12.25 9.29
N LEU A 328 7.33 12.70 10.55
CA LEU A 328 6.70 11.95 11.63
C LEU A 328 5.21 12.29 11.89
N ARG A 329 4.65 13.38 11.33
CA ARG A 329 3.28 13.87 11.64
C ARG A 329 2.14 12.92 11.31
N ARG A 330 2.41 11.84 10.56
CA ARG A 330 1.46 10.74 10.27
C ARG A 330 1.45 9.63 11.34
N ALA A 331 2.42 9.62 12.25
CA ALA A 331 2.49 8.70 13.38
C ALA A 331 1.56 9.13 14.53
N ALA A 332 1.74 8.61 15.74
CA ALA A 332 0.91 9.01 16.88
C ALA A 332 1.06 10.51 17.18
N TRP A 333 -0.01 11.12 17.70
CA TRP A 333 -0.13 12.58 17.85
C TRP A 333 1.00 13.24 18.66
N TRP A 334 1.63 12.50 19.59
CA TRP A 334 2.73 12.94 20.44
C TRP A 334 4.12 12.62 19.87
N GLN A 335 4.23 11.65 18.95
CA GLN A 335 5.52 11.16 18.46
C GLN A 335 6.24 12.19 17.60
N ALA A 336 5.51 12.91 16.75
CA ALA A 336 6.07 13.98 15.94
C ALA A 336 6.62 15.15 16.80
N PRO A 337 5.82 15.85 17.64
CA PRO A 337 6.31 16.98 18.42
C PRO A 337 7.38 16.59 19.44
N LEU A 338 7.26 15.41 20.08
CA LEU A 338 8.27 14.97 21.04
C LEU A 338 9.62 14.70 20.36
N ALA A 339 9.64 14.03 19.21
CA ALA A 339 10.87 13.73 18.49
C ALA A 339 11.50 14.98 17.84
N SER A 340 10.69 15.88 17.27
CA SER A 340 11.17 17.14 16.67
C SER A 340 11.75 18.07 17.73
N SER A 341 10.98 18.37 18.80
CA SER A 341 11.43 19.19 19.93
C SER A 341 12.65 18.60 20.65
N THR A 342 12.77 17.27 20.77
CA THR A 342 13.93 16.59 21.38
C THR A 342 15.20 16.79 20.57
N LEU A 343 15.20 16.44 19.27
CA LEU A 343 16.39 16.59 18.44
C LEU A 343 16.70 18.06 18.14
N GLY A 344 15.68 18.92 18.05
CA GLY A 344 15.84 20.37 18.00
C GLY A 344 16.59 20.90 19.22
N SER A 345 16.15 20.55 20.43
CA SER A 345 16.78 20.99 21.69
C SER A 345 18.22 20.50 21.86
N VAL A 346 18.52 19.26 21.47
CA VAL A 346 19.89 18.71 21.47
C VAL A 346 20.78 19.47 20.48
N THR A 347 20.28 19.71 19.27
CA THR A 347 21.03 20.42 18.21
C THR A 347 21.30 21.87 18.58
N ASP A 348 20.27 22.55 19.11
CA ASP A 348 20.35 23.92 19.59
C ASP A 348 21.41 24.09 20.69
N THR A 349 21.29 23.30 21.77
CA THR A 349 22.18 23.41 22.93
C THR A 349 23.62 23.08 22.56
N ALA A 350 23.84 22.06 21.71
CA ALA A 350 25.15 21.70 21.21
C ALA A 350 25.79 22.82 20.37
N LEU A 351 25.04 23.46 19.47
CA LEU A 351 25.54 24.54 18.63
C LEU A 351 25.77 25.84 19.41
N PHE A 352 24.79 26.25 20.23
CA PHE A 352 24.84 27.51 20.98
C PHE A 352 26.05 27.56 21.91
N PHE A 353 26.19 26.57 22.80
CA PHE A 353 27.28 26.58 23.77
C PHE A 353 28.66 26.40 23.12
N SER A 354 28.76 25.61 22.04
CA SER A 354 30.01 25.47 21.28
C SER A 354 30.43 26.79 20.62
N LEU A 355 29.52 27.54 20.01
CA LEU A 355 29.86 28.81 19.35
C LEU A 355 30.10 29.95 20.36
N ALA A 356 29.27 30.03 21.41
CA ALA A 356 29.35 31.08 22.42
C ALA A 356 30.54 30.90 23.38
N PHE A 357 30.81 29.69 23.87
CA PHE A 357 31.70 29.48 25.02
C PHE A 357 32.92 28.58 24.76
N ALA A 358 33.07 27.93 23.60
CA ALA A 358 34.32 27.23 23.30
C ALA A 358 35.53 28.19 23.35
N GLY A 359 36.63 27.71 23.93
CA GLY A 359 37.85 28.49 24.18
C GLY A 359 37.79 29.47 25.37
N SER A 360 36.67 29.60 26.08
CA SER A 360 36.52 30.60 27.17
C SER A 360 37.16 30.21 28.52
N GLY A 361 37.50 28.93 28.73
CA GLY A 361 37.95 28.40 30.02
C GLY A 361 36.83 28.21 31.07
N LEU A 362 35.61 28.62 30.78
CA LEU A 362 34.45 28.46 31.66
C LEU A 362 33.92 27.00 31.64
N PRO A 363 33.20 26.53 32.70
CA PRO A 363 32.64 25.17 32.78
C PRO A 363 31.36 25.00 31.92
N TRP A 364 31.37 25.51 30.69
CA TRP A 364 30.20 25.64 29.82
C TRP A 364 29.53 24.31 29.45
N VAL A 365 30.25 23.18 29.50
CA VAL A 365 29.69 21.85 29.26
C VAL A 365 28.67 21.48 30.36
N THR A 366 28.94 21.85 31.61
CA THR A 366 28.01 21.62 32.73
C THR A 366 26.75 22.46 32.56
N TRP A 367 26.90 23.71 32.12
CA TRP A 367 25.78 24.61 31.82
C TRP A 367 24.93 24.09 30.64
N ALA A 368 25.58 23.59 29.58
CA ALA A 368 24.90 22.98 28.44
C ALA A 368 24.10 21.73 28.83
N LEU A 369 24.61 20.90 29.76
CA LEU A 369 23.87 19.74 30.27
C LEU A 369 22.67 20.15 31.15
N GLY A 370 22.79 21.23 31.93
CA GLY A 370 21.67 21.80 32.70
C GLY A 370 20.57 22.37 31.81
N ASP A 371 20.93 23.21 30.85
CA ASP A 371 20.03 23.78 29.83
C ASP A 371 19.32 22.68 29.02
N LEU A 372 20.06 21.67 28.54
CA LEU A 372 19.47 20.54 27.81
C LEU A 372 18.48 19.75 28.68
N GLY A 373 18.80 19.52 29.96
CA GLY A 373 17.90 18.83 30.90
C GLY A 373 16.55 19.56 31.05
N VAL A 374 16.59 20.89 31.18
CA VAL A 374 15.37 21.72 31.23
C VAL A 374 14.61 21.69 29.90
N LYS A 375 15.30 21.84 28.76
CA LYS A 375 14.67 21.82 27.43
C LYS A 375 13.99 20.48 27.13
N LEU A 376 14.59 19.34 27.52
CA LEU A 376 14.00 18.01 27.37
C LEU A 376 12.79 17.79 28.30
N ALA A 377 12.84 18.29 29.55
CA ALA A 377 11.68 18.27 30.43
C ALA A 377 10.53 19.13 29.86
N MET A 378 10.83 20.31 29.33
CA MET A 378 9.86 21.17 28.66
C MET A 378 9.26 20.54 27.40
N ALA A 379 10.03 19.79 26.60
CA ALA A 379 9.51 19.08 25.44
C ALA A 379 8.41 18.05 25.82
N LEU A 380 8.48 17.45 27.01
CA LEU A 380 7.41 16.60 27.56
C LEU A 380 6.22 17.43 28.05
N VAL A 381 6.46 18.53 28.77
CA VAL A 381 5.40 19.43 29.29
C VAL A 381 4.57 20.02 28.14
N LEU A 382 5.21 20.46 27.05
CA LEU A 382 4.56 21.12 25.92
C LEU A 382 3.65 20.20 25.07
N LEU A 383 3.71 18.87 25.29
CA LEU A 383 2.71 17.94 24.73
C LEU A 383 1.29 18.23 25.24
N LEU A 384 1.14 18.77 26.45
CA LEU A 384 -0.16 19.14 27.02
C LEU A 384 -0.83 20.31 26.28
N PRO A 385 -0.22 21.51 26.14
CA PRO A 385 -0.78 22.58 25.33
C PRO A 385 -0.89 22.21 23.84
N PHE A 386 0.03 21.43 23.28
CA PHE A 386 -0.11 20.91 21.91
C PHE A 386 -1.38 20.06 21.74
N ARG A 387 -1.66 19.15 22.68
CA ARG A 387 -2.88 18.34 22.69
C ARG A 387 -4.13 19.18 22.88
N ALA A 388 -4.11 20.16 23.78
CA ALA A 388 -5.23 21.07 24.01
C ALA A 388 -5.53 21.95 22.77
N LEU A 389 -4.50 22.46 22.10
CA LEU A 389 -4.68 23.24 20.87
C LEU A 389 -5.22 22.38 19.72
N MET A 390 -4.88 21.08 19.63
CA MET A 390 -5.56 20.15 18.71
C MET A 390 -7.04 19.91 19.03
N THR A 391 -7.46 19.92 20.29
CA THR A 391 -8.90 19.77 20.60
C THR A 391 -9.66 21.06 20.26
N VAL A 392 -9.08 22.24 20.51
CA VAL A 392 -9.73 23.54 20.26
C VAL A 392 -9.71 23.94 18.78
N ILE A 393 -8.60 23.76 18.06
CA ILE A 393 -8.41 24.28 16.69
C ILE A 393 -8.57 23.15 15.66
N PRO A 394 -9.64 23.13 14.84
CA PRO A 394 -9.89 22.03 13.90
C PRO A 394 -8.78 21.84 12.86
N ALA A 395 -8.09 22.90 12.46
CA ALA A 395 -6.98 22.86 11.49
C ALA A 395 -5.73 22.11 12.00
N LEU A 396 -5.58 21.94 13.33
CA LEU A 396 -4.47 21.18 13.92
C LEU A 396 -4.78 19.68 14.08
N ARG A 397 -6.05 19.27 13.96
CA ARG A 397 -6.44 17.87 14.09
C ARG A 397 -5.82 17.05 12.95
N PRO A 398 -5.33 15.82 13.21
CA PRO A 398 -4.98 14.94 12.10
C PRO A 398 -6.20 14.79 11.18
N ARG A 399 -5.99 14.92 9.86
CA ARG A 399 -7.01 14.50 8.88
C ARG A 399 -7.19 13.00 8.99
N ALA A 400 -8.11 12.58 9.86
CA ALA A 400 -8.60 11.21 9.86
C ALA A 400 -9.16 10.89 8.47
N SER A 401 -8.81 9.72 7.94
CA SER A 401 -9.72 9.01 7.05
C SER A 401 -11.08 8.99 7.74
N ARG A 402 -12.10 9.62 7.12
CA ARG A 402 -13.39 9.89 7.77
C ARG A 402 -13.86 8.65 8.54
N PRO A 403 -14.02 8.72 9.88
CA PRO A 403 -14.66 7.65 10.61
C PRO A 403 -16.02 7.40 9.96
N SER A 404 -16.33 6.13 9.71
CA SER A 404 -17.68 5.78 9.26
C SER A 404 -18.68 6.25 10.33
N GLN A 405 -19.94 6.49 9.97
CA GLN A 405 -20.97 6.81 10.99
C GLN A 405 -21.09 5.69 12.03
N ILE A 406 -20.76 4.44 11.64
CA ILE A 406 -20.61 3.28 12.54
C ILE A 406 -19.48 3.50 13.55
N THR A 407 -18.33 4.06 13.16
CA THR A 407 -17.22 4.38 14.08
C THR A 407 -17.60 5.48 15.06
N LEU A 408 -18.37 6.49 14.63
CA LEU A 408 -18.87 7.54 15.52
C LEU A 408 -19.95 7.02 16.49
N LEU A 409 -20.77 6.07 16.06
CA LEU A 409 -21.69 5.32 16.93
C LEU A 409 -20.96 4.37 17.88
N LEU A 410 -19.87 3.73 17.45
CA LEU A 410 -19.05 2.86 18.29
C LEU A 410 -18.30 3.67 19.36
N GLN A 411 -17.72 4.83 19.02
CA GLN A 411 -17.09 5.69 20.03
C GLN A 411 -18.12 6.32 21.00
N ALA A 412 -19.38 6.52 20.56
CA ALA A 412 -20.47 6.89 21.45
C ALA A 412 -20.96 5.72 22.34
N ALA A 413 -20.71 4.47 21.94
CA ALA A 413 -20.97 3.27 22.74
C ALA A 413 -19.82 2.94 23.70
N GLU A 414 -18.55 3.08 23.28
CA GLU A 414 -17.35 2.90 24.11
C GLU A 414 -17.34 3.89 25.28
N VAL A 415 -17.78 5.15 25.07
CA VAL A 415 -17.99 6.13 26.15
C VAL A 415 -19.19 5.79 27.06
N GLY A 416 -20.07 4.88 26.63
CA GLY A 416 -21.10 4.28 27.50
C GLY A 416 -20.54 3.14 28.34
N ASP A 417 -19.73 2.26 27.76
CA ASP A 417 -19.13 1.10 28.44
C ASP A 417 -18.05 1.54 29.47
N ASP A 418 -17.20 2.52 29.16
CA ASP A 418 -16.16 3.04 30.07
C ASP A 418 -16.73 3.71 31.36
N VAL A 419 -18.03 3.99 31.41
CA VAL A 419 -18.72 4.52 32.61
C VAL A 419 -19.22 3.40 33.54
N VAL A 420 -19.24 2.14 33.09
CA VAL A 420 -19.77 0.99 33.86
C VAL A 420 -18.72 0.36 34.79
N ASP A 421 -17.41 0.53 34.51
CA ASP A 421 -16.32 -0.20 35.20
C ASP A 421 -15.58 0.64 36.27
N LEU A 422 -16.08 1.85 36.60
CA LEU A 422 -15.67 2.59 37.81
C LEU A 422 -16.50 2.12 39.00
N GLY A 423 -15.92 1.20 39.78
CA GLY A 423 -16.63 0.37 40.75
C GLY A 423 -17.49 1.11 41.79
N LEU A 424 -18.80 0.83 41.74
CA LEU A 424 -19.76 1.05 42.82
C LEU A 424 -20.46 -0.26 43.22
N GLY A 425 -19.65 -1.30 43.42
CA GLY A 425 -20.03 -2.39 44.33
C GLY A 425 -19.86 -1.91 45.76
N GLU A 426 -20.83 -2.21 46.62
CA GLU A 426 -20.87 -1.84 48.05
C GLU A 426 -20.94 -0.32 48.36
N LEU A 427 -22.16 0.26 48.30
CA LEU A 427 -22.73 1.05 49.42
C LEU A 427 -24.22 1.42 49.19
N GLN A 428 -24.98 1.43 50.29
CA GLN A 428 -26.29 2.10 50.47
C GLN A 428 -27.48 1.76 49.56
N ALA A 429 -27.72 0.47 49.30
CA ALA A 429 -29.08 -0.02 49.00
C ALA A 429 -29.98 0.06 50.27
N GLY A 430 -30.39 1.27 50.70
CA GLY A 430 -31.06 1.41 52.01
C GLY A 430 -31.82 2.69 52.36
N HIS A 431 -31.95 3.70 51.49
CA HIS A 431 -32.60 4.98 51.88
C HIS A 431 -33.59 5.62 50.87
N LEU A 432 -33.98 4.92 49.80
CA LEU A 432 -35.13 5.31 48.95
C LEU A 432 -36.05 4.11 48.73
N GLY A 433 -37.20 4.12 49.40
CA GLY A 433 -38.14 3.00 49.46
C GLY A 433 -39.07 2.85 48.24
N VAL A 434 -38.51 2.69 47.05
CA VAL A 434 -39.25 2.39 45.80
C VAL A 434 -39.33 0.87 45.62
N ARG A 435 -40.49 0.31 45.22
CA ARG A 435 -40.74 -1.14 45.33
C ARG A 435 -40.94 -1.89 44.02
N ARG A 436 -41.02 -1.21 42.86
CA ARG A 436 -41.08 -1.88 41.54
C ARG A 436 -40.21 -1.20 40.48
N VAL A 437 -39.77 -2.01 39.52
CA VAL A 437 -38.96 -1.57 38.35
C VAL A 437 -39.74 -0.60 37.47
N ASP A 438 -41.07 -0.76 37.40
CA ASP A 438 -41.98 0.07 36.60
C ASP A 438 -41.95 1.55 37.08
N GLU A 439 -41.88 1.77 38.39
CA GLU A 439 -41.84 3.11 39.01
C GLU A 439 -40.54 3.86 38.66
N ALA A 440 -39.42 3.14 38.50
CA ALA A 440 -38.15 3.70 38.05
C ALA A 440 -38.16 4.08 36.56
N ALA A 441 -38.90 3.32 35.73
CA ALA A 441 -39.07 3.64 34.31
C ALA A 441 -39.92 4.91 34.12
N ASP A 442 -41.01 5.07 34.87
CA ASP A 442 -41.85 6.28 34.83
C ASP A 442 -41.09 7.52 35.35
N ALA A 443 -40.27 7.38 36.38
CA ALA A 443 -39.40 8.46 36.86
C ALA A 443 -38.40 8.94 35.79
N ALA A 444 -37.77 8.00 35.06
CA ALA A 444 -36.88 8.34 33.93
C ALA A 444 -37.66 9.00 32.77
N LEU A 445 -38.88 8.54 32.49
CA LEU A 445 -39.78 9.11 31.48
C LEU A 445 -40.22 10.55 31.84
N ALA A 446 -40.44 10.85 33.12
CA ALA A 446 -40.72 12.21 33.59
C ALA A 446 -39.50 13.14 33.40
N HIS A 447 -38.30 12.66 33.74
CA HIS A 447 -37.06 13.42 33.57
C HIS A 447 -36.75 13.70 32.09
N LEU A 448 -36.99 12.73 31.19
CA LEU A 448 -36.83 12.90 29.75
C LEU A 448 -37.85 13.87 29.12
N ARG A 449 -39.03 14.07 29.73
CA ARG A 449 -39.99 15.09 29.28
C ARG A 449 -39.52 16.50 29.61
N MET A 450 -38.95 16.72 30.80
CA MET A 450 -38.40 18.03 31.21
C MET A 450 -37.31 18.56 30.26
N ILE A 451 -36.59 17.66 29.57
CA ILE A 451 -35.53 18.01 28.61
C ILE A 451 -36.11 18.35 27.21
N GLY A 452 -37.38 18.02 26.95
CA GLY A 452 -38.01 18.16 25.64
C GLY A 452 -38.41 19.59 25.24
N ASP A 453 -38.75 20.45 26.20
CA ASP A 453 -39.41 21.75 25.93
C ASP A 453 -38.42 22.91 25.63
N GLY A 454 -37.12 22.62 25.51
CA GLY A 454 -36.06 23.64 25.42
C GLY A 454 -35.53 24.00 24.02
N VAL A 455 -35.82 23.22 22.97
CA VAL A 455 -35.17 23.40 21.64
C VAL A 455 -36.11 23.12 20.46
N GLU A 456 -36.25 24.08 19.54
CA GLU A 456 -36.96 23.88 18.27
C GLU A 456 -36.20 22.89 17.36
N GLY A 457 -36.85 21.76 17.06
CA GLY A 457 -36.26 20.68 16.24
C GLY A 457 -36.92 19.29 16.42
N GLY A 458 -37.86 19.16 17.37
CA GLY A 458 -38.49 17.89 17.73
C GLY A 458 -39.40 17.26 16.66
N ARG A 459 -38.83 16.56 15.68
CA ARG A 459 -39.56 15.53 14.89
C ARG A 459 -38.85 14.17 14.80
N GLY A 460 -37.54 14.10 14.95
CA GLY A 460 -36.80 12.82 14.93
C GLY A 460 -36.90 12.01 16.23
N ILE A 461 -36.73 12.67 17.38
CA ILE A 461 -36.54 12.01 18.69
C ILE A 461 -37.80 11.25 19.15
N ALA A 462 -38.99 11.84 18.94
CA ALA A 462 -40.26 11.19 19.27
C ALA A 462 -40.53 9.90 18.46
N GLY A 463 -39.94 9.76 17.27
CA GLY A 463 -39.98 8.54 16.47
C GLY A 463 -39.16 7.41 17.11
N ALA A 464 -37.91 7.70 17.48
CA ALA A 464 -37.02 6.74 18.13
C ALA A 464 -37.59 6.22 19.46
N ALA A 465 -38.15 7.12 20.29
CA ALA A 465 -38.77 6.75 21.57
C ALA A 465 -39.96 5.79 21.39
N ARG A 466 -40.81 5.98 20.37
CA ARG A 466 -41.93 5.07 20.07
C ARG A 466 -41.46 3.70 19.59
N VAL A 467 -40.40 3.63 18.79
CA VAL A 467 -39.83 2.35 18.31
C VAL A 467 -39.24 1.54 19.48
N LEU A 468 -38.49 2.18 20.38
CA LEU A 468 -37.94 1.54 21.58
C LEU A 468 -39.04 1.03 22.52
N ALA A 469 -40.07 1.84 22.80
CA ALA A 469 -41.21 1.43 23.62
C ALA A 469 -41.96 0.22 23.03
N HIS A 470 -42.14 0.17 21.70
CA HIS A 470 -42.82 -0.93 21.04
C HIS A 470 -41.98 -2.22 21.03
N GLN A 471 -40.66 -2.12 20.90
CA GLN A 471 -39.75 -3.27 20.99
C GLN A 471 -39.65 -3.84 22.41
N MET A 472 -39.64 -2.99 23.45
CA MET A 472 -39.63 -3.48 24.84
C MET A 472 -40.95 -4.13 25.26
N ALA A 473 -42.11 -3.62 24.79
CA ALA A 473 -43.40 -4.25 25.02
C ALA A 473 -43.47 -5.69 24.47
N GLY A 474 -42.97 -5.94 23.26
CA GLY A 474 -42.96 -7.27 22.64
C GLY A 474 -42.10 -8.31 23.37
N GLY A 475 -41.09 -7.88 24.14
CA GLY A 475 -40.26 -8.78 24.94
C GLY A 475 -40.97 -9.38 26.15
N ALA A 476 -41.89 -8.63 26.76
CA ALA A 476 -42.60 -9.04 27.99
C ALA A 476 -43.66 -10.14 27.74
N GLU A 477 -44.17 -10.24 26.51
CA GLU A 477 -45.24 -11.18 26.15
C GLU A 477 -44.69 -12.59 25.82
N LEU A 478 -43.55 -12.65 25.12
CA LEU A 478 -42.82 -13.90 24.85
C LEU A 478 -42.35 -14.61 26.12
N ALA A 479 -42.04 -13.86 27.19
CA ALA A 479 -41.61 -14.42 28.47
C ALA A 479 -42.71 -15.22 29.22
N ARG A 480 -43.99 -15.13 28.81
CA ARG A 480 -45.12 -15.75 29.52
C ARG A 480 -45.55 -17.13 28.99
N GLN A 481 -45.09 -17.56 27.82
CA GLN A 481 -45.65 -18.75 27.12
C GLN A 481 -44.74 -20.01 27.15
N GLY A 482 -43.60 -19.97 27.85
CA GLY A 482 -42.54 -20.99 27.76
C GLY A 482 -42.47 -22.05 28.87
N ARG A 483 -43.54 -22.80 29.19
CA ARG A 483 -43.46 -23.96 30.11
C ARG A 483 -44.44 -25.12 29.80
N ALA A 484 -43.96 -26.13 29.06
CA ALA A 484 -44.35 -27.54 29.20
C ALA A 484 -43.39 -28.45 28.41
N PRO A 485 -42.88 -29.58 28.96
CA PRO A 485 -42.17 -30.60 28.19
C PRO A 485 -43.12 -31.74 27.75
N LEU A 486 -42.85 -32.39 26.62
CA LEU A 486 -43.36 -33.74 26.32
C LEU A 486 -42.50 -34.47 25.26
N ASP A 487 -42.79 -35.76 25.09
CA ASP A 487 -41.90 -36.81 24.59
C ASP A 487 -42.30 -37.33 23.18
N ARG A 488 -41.43 -38.16 22.60
CA ARG A 488 -41.65 -39.18 21.55
C ARG A 488 -41.69 -38.87 20.04
N GLN A 489 -40.89 -39.73 19.38
CA GLN A 489 -41.17 -40.53 18.17
C GLN A 489 -40.86 -39.99 16.77
N VAL A 490 -40.26 -40.90 16.00
CA VAL A 490 -39.94 -40.85 14.58
C VAL A 490 -40.79 -41.91 13.88
N PRO A 491 -41.46 -41.57 12.76
CA PRO A 491 -41.16 -42.27 11.51
C PRO A 491 -41.08 -41.31 10.31
N GLY A 492 -40.32 -41.70 9.27
CA GLY A 492 -40.10 -40.87 8.07
C GLY A 492 -40.68 -41.45 6.77
N ARG A 493 -40.65 -40.65 5.70
CA ARG A 493 -40.89 -41.06 4.30
C ARG A 493 -40.09 -40.15 3.35
N GLN A 494 -39.20 -40.71 2.54
CA GLN A 494 -39.36 -41.10 1.12
C GLN A 494 -39.24 -39.95 0.10
N VAL A 495 -38.25 -40.08 -0.77
CA VAL A 495 -37.98 -39.24 -1.95
C VAL A 495 -38.65 -39.84 -3.19
N PRO A 496 -39.22 -39.02 -4.08
CA PRO A 496 -39.33 -39.33 -5.50
C PRO A 496 -38.56 -38.33 -6.38
N GLY A 497 -37.96 -38.80 -7.48
CA GLY A 497 -37.24 -37.96 -8.45
C GLY A 497 -37.48 -38.39 -9.90
N ARG A 498 -37.45 -37.42 -10.83
CA ARG A 498 -37.59 -37.55 -12.31
C ARG A 498 -37.31 -36.17 -12.94
N GLN A 499 -36.91 -35.98 -14.20
CA GLN A 499 -36.22 -36.85 -15.18
C GLN A 499 -35.61 -35.93 -16.28
N VAL A 500 -34.72 -36.45 -17.16
CA VAL A 500 -34.05 -35.66 -18.22
C VAL A 500 -34.38 -36.21 -19.63
N PRO A 501 -34.66 -35.31 -20.60
CA PRO A 501 -34.34 -35.54 -22.03
C PRO A 501 -33.63 -34.33 -22.69
N GLY A 502 -32.91 -34.45 -23.84
CA GLY A 502 -32.43 -35.69 -24.47
C GLY A 502 -32.33 -35.72 -26.02
N ARG A 503 -31.34 -35.04 -26.65
CA ARG A 503 -30.75 -35.35 -28.00
C ARG A 503 -31.64 -35.13 -29.28
N GLN A 504 -31.17 -34.94 -30.54
CA GLN A 504 -29.83 -34.59 -31.13
C GLN A 504 -29.87 -33.96 -32.59
N PRO A 505 -29.31 -34.49 -33.74
CA PRO A 505 -28.61 -33.72 -34.83
C PRO A 505 -29.37 -33.68 -36.21
N PRO A 506 -28.82 -33.40 -37.44
CA PRO A 506 -27.43 -33.06 -37.92
C PRO A 506 -27.28 -31.97 -39.05
N GLY A 507 -26.03 -31.70 -39.52
CA GLY A 507 -25.64 -30.93 -40.74
C GLY A 507 -24.25 -30.22 -40.60
N ARG A 508 -23.30 -30.05 -41.55
CA ARG A 508 -23.03 -30.44 -42.97
C ARG A 508 -23.78 -29.70 -44.11
N LEU A 509 -23.17 -29.32 -45.28
CA LEU A 509 -21.75 -29.29 -45.80
C LEU A 509 -21.66 -28.46 -47.14
N ILE A 510 -20.44 -28.14 -47.64
CA ILE A 510 -20.01 -27.90 -49.07
C ILE A 510 -19.66 -26.45 -49.60
N LEU A 511 -18.64 -26.44 -50.49
CA LEU A 511 -18.04 -25.48 -51.49
C LEU A 511 -18.93 -24.30 -52.02
N GLY A 512 -18.47 -23.24 -52.72
CA GLY A 512 -17.19 -22.77 -53.34
C GLY A 512 -17.51 -21.63 -54.37
N GLY A 513 -16.62 -20.93 -55.12
CA GLY A 513 -15.16 -20.82 -55.21
C GLY A 513 -14.69 -19.98 -56.45
N PHE A 514 -13.43 -19.50 -56.48
CA PHE A 514 -12.66 -18.85 -57.59
C PHE A 514 -13.00 -17.43 -58.14
N GLY A 515 -11.94 -16.61 -58.29
CA GLY A 515 -11.87 -15.35 -59.07
C GLY A 515 -10.41 -14.92 -59.32
N ARG A 516 -10.04 -14.52 -60.54
CA ARG A 516 -8.62 -14.43 -61.02
C ARG A 516 -7.87 -13.12 -60.70
N ARG A 517 -6.52 -13.20 -60.71
CA ARG A 517 -5.56 -12.06 -60.82
C ARG A 517 -5.56 -11.42 -62.22
N PRO A 518 -4.92 -10.23 -62.39
CA PRO A 518 -3.58 -10.21 -63.01
C PRO A 518 -2.50 -9.43 -62.19
N ARG A 519 -1.30 -9.23 -62.77
CA ARG A 519 -0.12 -8.58 -62.16
C ARG A 519 0.37 -7.38 -63.01
N SER A 520 0.56 -6.23 -62.39
CA SER A 520 1.54 -5.15 -62.69
C SER A 520 1.30 -4.01 -61.67
N GLY A 521 2.20 -3.07 -61.38
CA GLY A 521 3.60 -2.86 -61.78
C GLY A 521 4.34 -2.05 -60.68
N GLN A 522 5.50 -1.45 -60.98
CA GLN A 522 6.26 -0.63 -60.02
C GLN A 522 5.69 0.79 -59.88
N GLY A 523 5.75 1.39 -58.68
CA GLY A 523 5.44 2.82 -58.49
C GLY A 523 5.25 3.28 -57.03
N GLN A 524 6.19 4.09 -56.53
CA GLN A 524 5.86 5.29 -55.74
C GLN A 524 5.40 6.39 -56.74
N PRO A 525 4.82 7.54 -56.33
CA PRO A 525 4.53 8.08 -54.98
C PRO A 525 2.98 8.33 -54.86
N PRO A 526 2.43 9.42 -54.25
CA PRO A 526 2.89 10.33 -53.19
C PRO A 526 1.93 10.38 -51.98
N GLY A 527 2.29 11.17 -50.95
CA GLY A 527 1.39 11.48 -49.83
C GLY A 527 0.35 12.55 -50.19
N PRO A 528 -0.93 12.40 -49.79
CA PRO A 528 -1.98 13.36 -50.14
C PRO A 528 -1.99 14.59 -49.23
N GLN A 529 -1.92 15.77 -49.83
CA GLN A 529 -2.43 17.01 -49.24
C GLN A 529 -3.96 17.02 -49.34
N VAL A 530 -4.65 17.63 -48.35
CA VAL A 530 -6.10 17.88 -48.41
C VAL A 530 -6.39 19.27 -47.83
N GLU A 531 -7.31 19.99 -48.46
CA GLU A 531 -7.58 21.42 -48.24
C GLU A 531 -8.41 21.73 -46.96
N PRO A 532 -8.32 22.97 -46.42
CA PRO A 532 -9.04 23.36 -45.20
C PRO A 532 -10.53 23.66 -45.44
N GLY A 533 -11.41 22.70 -45.14
CA GLY A 533 -12.86 22.83 -45.27
C GLY A 533 -13.60 23.24 -43.99
N VAL A 534 -14.20 24.45 -44.01
CA VAL A 534 -15.30 24.96 -43.16
C VAL A 534 -15.03 25.13 -41.65
N GLY A 535 -15.24 26.36 -41.16
CA GLY A 535 -14.89 26.81 -39.83
C GLY A 535 -15.57 26.09 -38.64
N GLY A 536 -14.85 26.09 -37.51
CA GLY A 536 -15.31 25.72 -36.19
C GLY A 536 -14.63 26.60 -35.13
N ASP A 537 -15.29 26.79 -34.00
CA ASP A 537 -14.99 27.86 -33.04
C ASP A 537 -13.60 27.76 -32.36
N ALA A 538 -12.96 28.91 -32.12
CA ALA A 538 -11.56 29.03 -31.72
C ALA A 538 -11.35 28.92 -30.20
N GLY A 539 -11.66 27.75 -29.64
CA GLY A 539 -11.48 27.47 -28.22
C GLY A 539 -10.03 27.46 -27.76
N ARG A 540 -9.74 28.02 -26.57
CA ARG A 540 -8.47 27.79 -25.86
C ARG A 540 -8.27 26.28 -25.67
N VAL A 541 -7.07 25.79 -26.01
CA VAL A 541 -6.60 24.48 -25.58
C VAL A 541 -5.62 24.68 -24.43
N GLU A 542 -6.08 24.39 -23.23
CA GLU A 542 -5.22 24.13 -22.07
C GLU A 542 -4.97 22.62 -22.08
N GLY A 543 -3.70 22.20 -22.23
CA GLY A 543 -3.29 20.81 -22.22
C GLY A 543 -2.29 20.56 -21.09
N ALA A 544 -2.45 19.45 -20.36
CA ALA A 544 -1.64 19.10 -19.21
C ALA A 544 -0.58 18.06 -19.56
N LEU A 545 0.67 18.52 -19.72
CA LEU A 545 1.80 17.63 -19.91
C LEU A 545 2.32 17.11 -18.57
N ILE A 546 2.48 15.79 -18.47
CA ILE A 546 3.29 15.14 -17.42
C ILE A 546 4.76 15.33 -17.76
N VAL A 547 5.53 15.89 -16.82
CA VAL A 547 7.00 15.92 -16.95
C VAL A 547 7.55 14.50 -16.82
N ALA A 548 8.18 14.03 -17.88
CA ALA A 548 8.97 12.80 -17.91
C ALA A 548 10.45 13.13 -17.73
N VAL A 549 11.08 12.52 -16.73
CA VAL A 549 12.50 12.66 -16.41
C VAL A 549 13.24 11.38 -16.80
N GLY A 550 14.23 11.51 -17.67
CA GLY A 550 15.15 10.44 -18.06
C GLY A 550 16.62 10.84 -17.88
N THR A 551 17.48 9.88 -17.57
CA THR A 551 18.94 10.09 -17.50
C THR A 551 19.60 9.58 -18.77
N HIS A 552 20.31 10.44 -19.52
CA HIS A 552 21.10 10.02 -20.67
C HIS A 552 22.59 10.31 -20.44
N GLY A 553 23.21 9.46 -19.61
CA GLY A 553 24.47 9.80 -18.93
C GLY A 553 24.17 10.38 -17.54
N ASP A 554 25.04 11.26 -17.06
CA ASP A 554 24.84 11.97 -15.79
C ASP A 554 23.84 13.14 -15.90
N ASP A 555 23.47 13.53 -17.13
CA ASP A 555 22.56 14.64 -17.42
C ASP A 555 21.08 14.27 -17.28
N LEU A 556 20.32 15.24 -16.74
CA LEU A 556 18.87 15.19 -16.53
C LEU A 556 18.13 15.68 -17.78
N ALA A 557 17.60 14.76 -18.59
CA ALA A 557 16.74 15.11 -19.72
C ALA A 557 15.29 15.30 -19.27
N ILE A 558 14.77 16.53 -19.42
CA ILE A 558 13.34 16.83 -19.34
C ILE A 558 12.75 16.62 -20.74
N VAL A 559 11.94 15.58 -20.92
CA VAL A 559 11.33 15.26 -22.22
C VAL A 559 10.02 16.03 -22.38
N LEU A 560 10.03 17.05 -23.24
CA LEU A 560 8.85 17.75 -23.73
C LEU A 560 8.51 17.24 -25.14
N PRO A 561 7.22 17.17 -25.54
CA PRO A 561 6.84 16.82 -26.90
C PRO A 561 7.05 18.01 -27.85
N ASP A 562 7.32 17.71 -29.13
CA ASP A 562 7.74 18.64 -30.20
C ASP A 562 6.76 19.79 -30.56
N HIS A 563 5.69 19.97 -29.78
CA HIS A 563 4.62 20.95 -30.00
C HIS A 563 4.34 21.83 -28.76
N ALA A 564 5.22 21.79 -27.74
CA ALA A 564 5.12 22.62 -26.53
C ALA A 564 5.86 23.96 -26.70
N ASP A 565 5.18 24.97 -27.25
CA ASP A 565 5.65 26.36 -27.28
C ASP A 565 5.50 27.00 -25.87
N LEU A 566 6.53 26.86 -25.04
CA LEU A 566 6.58 27.39 -23.68
C LEU A 566 7.21 28.79 -23.67
N GLY A 567 6.43 29.81 -23.29
CA GLY A 567 6.93 31.16 -23.02
C GLY A 567 7.52 31.28 -21.60
N GLU A 568 7.41 32.45 -20.97
CA GLU A 568 7.92 32.75 -19.60
C GLU A 568 7.44 31.76 -18.51
N GLU A 569 6.35 31.02 -18.75
CA GLU A 569 5.88 29.92 -17.88
C GLU A 569 6.86 28.72 -17.86
N ALA A 570 7.83 28.65 -18.79
CA ALA A 570 8.92 27.68 -18.81
C ALA A 570 9.89 27.84 -17.63
N ASP A 571 10.34 29.06 -17.34
CA ASP A 571 11.36 29.33 -16.32
C ASP A 571 10.87 28.95 -14.92
N GLY A 572 9.58 29.19 -14.65
CA GLY A 572 8.93 28.73 -13.41
C GLY A 572 8.92 27.21 -13.26
N ALA A 573 8.75 26.47 -14.36
CA ALA A 573 8.83 25.01 -14.35
C ALA A 573 10.27 24.51 -14.20
N VAL A 574 11.24 25.17 -14.86
CA VAL A 574 12.67 24.84 -14.76
C VAL A 574 13.19 25.11 -13.34
N LEU A 575 12.77 26.20 -12.68
CA LEU A 575 13.05 26.43 -11.25
C LEU A 575 12.47 25.30 -10.38
N LEU A 576 11.19 24.95 -10.56
CA LEU A 576 10.55 23.92 -9.74
C LEU A 576 11.22 22.54 -9.91
N LEU A 577 11.62 22.21 -11.14
CA LEU A 577 12.36 20.98 -11.46
C LEU A 577 13.82 21.03 -10.99
N GLY A 578 14.40 22.23 -10.85
CA GLY A 578 15.68 22.46 -10.17
C GLY A 578 15.61 22.18 -8.66
N GLU A 579 14.59 22.71 -7.98
CA GLU A 579 14.35 22.43 -6.54
C GLU A 579 14.00 20.95 -6.27
N LEU A 580 13.26 20.33 -7.18
CA LEU A 580 12.87 18.91 -7.08
C LEU A 580 13.92 17.95 -7.65
N ARG A 581 15.00 18.45 -8.29
CA ARG A 581 15.97 17.64 -9.06
C ARG A 581 16.46 16.43 -8.30
N ASP A 582 16.93 16.64 -7.07
CA ASP A 582 17.56 15.58 -6.28
C ASP A 582 16.53 14.61 -5.64
N GLN A 583 15.26 15.02 -5.52
CA GLN A 583 14.14 14.13 -5.15
C GLN A 583 13.72 13.23 -6.32
N LEU A 584 13.70 13.78 -7.54
CA LEU A 584 13.37 13.06 -8.77
C LEU A 584 14.51 12.14 -9.23
N LEU A 585 15.77 12.56 -9.03
CA LEU A 585 16.95 11.75 -9.36
C LEU A 585 17.23 10.63 -8.34
N ALA A 586 16.78 10.73 -7.08
CA ALA A 586 17.00 9.67 -6.08
C ALA A 586 16.52 8.27 -6.54
N PRO A 587 15.27 8.06 -7.02
CA PRO A 587 14.84 6.77 -7.53
C PRO A 587 15.52 6.38 -8.85
N VAL A 588 15.85 7.33 -9.73
CA VAL A 588 16.46 7.01 -11.04
C VAL A 588 17.94 6.64 -10.90
N ARG A 589 18.71 7.35 -10.07
CA ARG A 589 20.10 7.01 -9.73
C ARG A 589 20.21 5.64 -9.06
N ALA A 590 19.20 5.23 -8.28
CA ALA A 590 19.14 3.90 -7.67
C ALA A 590 18.95 2.74 -8.67
N LEU A 591 18.52 3.02 -9.92
CA LEU A 591 18.42 2.02 -10.99
C LEU A 591 19.75 1.80 -11.74
N GLY A 592 20.69 2.76 -11.62
CA GLY A 592 22.01 2.72 -12.26
C GLY A 592 22.00 2.88 -13.79
N PRO A 593 23.18 3.07 -14.40
CA PRO A 593 23.30 3.23 -15.85
C PRO A 593 23.06 1.88 -16.57
N ARG A 594 21.80 1.61 -16.94
CA ARG A 594 21.45 0.54 -17.88
C ARG A 594 22.19 0.77 -19.20
N ARG A 595 23.25 -0.03 -19.46
CA ARG A 595 23.85 -0.10 -20.80
C ARG A 595 22.77 -0.53 -21.79
N ALA A 596 22.43 0.34 -22.75
CA ALA A 596 21.60 -0.05 -23.88
C ALA A 596 22.20 -1.29 -24.55
N PRO A 597 21.38 -2.29 -24.96
CA PRO A 597 21.89 -3.53 -25.54
C PRO A 597 22.63 -3.20 -26.83
N ARG A 598 23.96 -3.40 -26.84
CA ARG A 598 24.75 -3.37 -28.07
C ARG A 598 24.15 -4.38 -29.03
N ARG A 599 23.58 -3.91 -30.15
CA ARG A 599 23.23 -4.78 -31.28
C ARG A 599 24.50 -5.53 -31.69
N ALA A 600 24.49 -6.85 -31.52
CA ALA A 600 25.51 -7.69 -32.13
C ALA A 600 25.44 -7.54 -33.66
N PRO A 601 26.57 -7.57 -34.39
CA PRO A 601 26.54 -7.61 -35.85
C PRO A 601 25.67 -8.77 -36.34
N GLY A 602 24.79 -8.49 -37.31
CA GLY A 602 23.75 -9.44 -37.72
C GLY A 602 24.31 -10.69 -38.39
N ARG A 603 23.75 -11.85 -38.04
CA ARG A 603 23.70 -12.99 -38.97
C ARG A 603 22.44 -12.86 -39.85
N PRO A 604 22.46 -13.37 -41.10
CA PRO A 604 21.31 -13.27 -42.01
C PRO A 604 20.05 -13.96 -41.44
N ALA A 605 18.88 -13.48 -41.87
CA ALA A 605 17.60 -13.99 -41.41
C ALA A 605 17.16 -15.24 -42.21
N GLU A 606 17.32 -16.43 -41.63
CA GLU A 606 16.70 -17.65 -42.16
C GLU A 606 15.27 -17.83 -41.62
N THR A 607 14.35 -17.16 -42.32
CA THR A 607 12.94 -17.55 -42.55
C THR A 607 12.18 -18.28 -41.43
N GLU A 608 11.38 -17.55 -40.65
CA GLU A 608 10.32 -18.15 -39.83
C GLU A 608 9.24 -18.82 -40.70
N ARG A 609 9.24 -20.15 -40.76
CA ARG A 609 8.13 -20.95 -41.32
C ARG A 609 8.00 -22.33 -40.65
N GLU A 610 7.44 -22.39 -39.42
CA GLU A 610 6.63 -23.55 -38.99
C GLU A 610 5.79 -23.33 -37.71
N ALA A 611 4.93 -22.30 -37.68
CA ALA A 611 3.85 -22.20 -36.70
C ALA A 611 2.63 -23.03 -37.16
N GLY A 612 2.71 -24.37 -37.10
CA GLY A 612 1.80 -25.23 -37.88
C GLY A 612 1.44 -26.63 -37.35
N ARG A 613 1.81 -27.03 -36.12
CA ARG A 613 1.39 -28.32 -35.54
C ARG A 613 0.98 -28.23 -34.07
N GLN A 614 -0.23 -28.71 -33.77
CA GLN A 614 -0.63 -29.09 -32.42
C GLN A 614 0.04 -30.43 -32.05
N PRO A 615 0.67 -30.56 -30.86
CA PRO A 615 0.92 -31.86 -30.26
C PRO A 615 -0.37 -32.33 -29.56
N GLY A 616 -1.10 -33.23 -30.21
CA GLY A 616 -2.09 -34.07 -29.51
C GLY A 616 -1.39 -34.99 -28.50
N GLY A 617 -2.12 -35.43 -27.47
CA GLY A 617 -1.52 -36.11 -26.32
C GLY A 617 -0.81 -37.45 -26.61
N LYS A 618 0.13 -37.76 -25.69
CA LYS A 618 1.09 -38.89 -25.55
C LYS A 618 2.52 -38.31 -25.49
N ALA A 619 3.41 -38.77 -24.60
CA ALA A 619 3.32 -39.90 -23.68
C ALA A 619 3.64 -39.50 -22.22
N GLN A 620 3.19 -40.33 -21.28
CA GLN A 620 3.76 -40.35 -19.93
C GLN A 620 5.24 -40.77 -20.03
N ARG A 621 6.17 -39.91 -19.61
CA ARG A 621 7.56 -40.32 -19.31
C ARG A 621 7.68 -40.65 -17.81
N GLY A 622 6.99 -41.72 -17.41
CA GLY A 622 7.35 -42.48 -16.21
C GLY A 622 8.24 -43.65 -16.60
N ALA A 623 9.06 -44.12 -15.66
CA ALA A 623 9.86 -45.35 -15.75
C ALA A 623 10.99 -45.39 -16.81
N ALA A 624 12.00 -44.52 -16.63
CA ALA A 624 13.40 -44.94 -16.72
C ALA A 624 14.18 -44.18 -15.63
N GLY A 625 14.92 -44.88 -14.76
CA GLY A 625 15.47 -44.29 -13.54
C GLY A 625 16.80 -43.57 -13.76
N GLY A 626 16.78 -42.24 -13.84
CA GLY A 626 17.99 -41.42 -13.69
C GLY A 626 18.47 -41.35 -12.23
N PRO A 627 19.69 -40.85 -11.98
CA PRO A 627 20.27 -40.74 -10.64
C PRO A 627 19.46 -39.82 -9.71
N GLU A 628 18.78 -38.80 -10.25
CA GLU A 628 17.87 -37.94 -9.50
C GLU A 628 16.62 -38.68 -9.03
N SER A 629 16.07 -39.55 -9.86
CA SER A 629 14.96 -40.45 -9.52
C SER A 629 15.38 -41.54 -8.53
N GLN A 630 16.66 -41.94 -8.55
CA GLN A 630 17.23 -42.88 -7.58
C GLN A 630 17.39 -42.22 -6.20
N ALA A 631 18.07 -41.06 -6.14
CA ALA A 631 18.25 -40.30 -4.91
C ALA A 631 16.91 -39.92 -4.24
N LEU A 632 15.88 -39.58 -5.03
CA LEU A 632 14.53 -39.32 -4.53
C LEU A 632 13.91 -40.52 -3.79
N ARG A 633 14.17 -41.75 -4.27
CA ARG A 633 13.67 -42.99 -3.64
C ARG A 633 14.50 -43.40 -2.43
N GLU A 634 15.83 -43.42 -2.58
CA GLU A 634 16.74 -44.00 -1.59
C GLU A 634 16.95 -43.11 -0.36
N VAL A 635 17.03 -41.79 -0.55
CA VAL A 635 17.28 -40.83 0.55
C VAL A 635 15.98 -40.27 1.12
N PHE A 636 14.95 -40.05 0.29
CA PHE A 636 13.71 -39.39 0.71
C PHE A 636 12.48 -40.31 0.72
N GLY A 637 12.61 -41.59 0.36
CA GLY A 637 11.51 -42.56 0.35
C GLY A 637 10.38 -42.21 -0.63
N HIS A 638 10.63 -41.37 -1.63
CA HIS A 638 9.60 -40.83 -2.53
C HIS A 638 9.62 -41.52 -3.89
N GLY A 639 8.54 -42.23 -4.25
CA GLY A 639 8.46 -43.02 -5.50
C GLY A 639 8.52 -42.20 -6.80
N ALA A 640 8.10 -40.93 -6.78
CA ALA A 640 8.10 -40.03 -7.93
C ALA A 640 8.06 -38.54 -7.49
N PHE A 641 8.54 -37.64 -8.34
CA PHE A 641 8.45 -36.18 -8.14
C PHE A 641 7.00 -35.68 -8.18
N ARG A 642 6.72 -34.61 -7.41
CA ARG A 642 5.41 -33.96 -7.30
C ARG A 642 5.39 -32.66 -8.11
N GLY A 643 4.60 -32.62 -9.17
CA GLY A 643 4.41 -31.42 -10.00
C GLY A 643 5.73 -30.82 -10.49
N LEU A 644 5.92 -29.52 -10.23
CA LEU A 644 7.08 -28.72 -10.64
C LEU A 644 8.43 -29.16 -10.06
N GLN A 645 8.48 -30.13 -9.14
CA GLN A 645 9.74 -30.65 -8.61
C GLN A 645 10.67 -31.17 -9.72
N SER A 646 10.14 -31.95 -10.68
CA SER A 646 10.95 -32.52 -11.78
C SER A 646 11.59 -31.40 -12.62
N GLU A 647 10.81 -30.41 -13.03
CA GLU A 647 11.27 -29.28 -13.85
C GLU A 647 12.32 -28.42 -13.14
N ALA A 648 12.20 -28.22 -11.82
CA ALA A 648 13.20 -27.53 -11.01
C ALA A 648 14.52 -28.33 -10.92
N VAL A 649 14.42 -29.65 -10.69
CA VAL A 649 15.55 -30.58 -10.64
C VAL A 649 16.28 -30.63 -11.99
N GLU A 650 15.55 -30.86 -13.08
CA GLU A 650 16.07 -30.89 -14.45
C GLU A 650 16.79 -29.58 -14.82
N THR A 651 16.22 -28.42 -14.46
CA THR A 651 16.86 -27.11 -14.68
C THR A 651 18.22 -27.01 -13.99
N LEU A 652 18.30 -27.38 -12.72
CA LEU A 652 19.55 -27.34 -11.94
C LEU A 652 20.58 -28.38 -12.39
N LEU A 653 20.15 -29.57 -12.78
CA LEU A 653 21.04 -30.60 -13.36
C LEU A 653 21.67 -30.10 -14.66
N ALA A 654 20.88 -29.45 -15.52
CA ALA A 654 21.36 -28.77 -16.73
C ALA A 654 22.23 -27.53 -16.48
N GLY A 655 22.37 -27.07 -15.22
CA GLY A 655 23.17 -25.91 -14.85
C GLY A 655 22.47 -24.55 -15.02
N GLY A 656 21.15 -24.54 -15.21
CA GLY A 656 20.35 -23.31 -15.24
C GLY A 656 19.91 -22.84 -13.86
N ASP A 657 19.58 -21.55 -13.75
CA ASP A 657 18.96 -20.96 -12.55
C ASP A 657 17.45 -21.24 -12.50
N ALA A 658 16.86 -21.27 -11.29
CA ALA A 658 15.42 -21.46 -11.09
C ALA A 658 14.82 -20.56 -9.98
N LEU A 659 13.53 -20.21 -10.12
CA LEU A 659 12.73 -19.59 -9.06
C LEU A 659 11.48 -20.44 -8.80
N VAL A 660 11.43 -21.12 -7.66
CA VAL A 660 10.32 -21.99 -7.26
C VAL A 660 9.42 -21.28 -6.24
N VAL A 661 8.23 -20.91 -6.67
CA VAL A 661 7.17 -20.36 -5.80
C VAL A 661 6.10 -21.41 -5.62
N ALA A 662 6.08 -22.05 -4.45
CA ALA A 662 5.15 -23.14 -4.16
C ALA A 662 4.82 -23.22 -2.66
N PRO A 663 3.58 -23.57 -2.28
CA PRO A 663 3.12 -23.52 -0.90
C PRO A 663 3.92 -24.42 0.05
N THR A 664 3.82 -24.14 1.35
CA THR A 664 4.35 -25.03 2.39
C THR A 664 3.75 -26.44 2.27
N GLY A 665 4.58 -27.46 2.46
CA GLY A 665 4.22 -28.87 2.22
C GLY A 665 4.35 -29.34 0.76
N PHE A 666 4.67 -28.47 -0.22
CA PHE A 666 4.94 -28.89 -1.60
C PHE A 666 6.22 -29.77 -1.74
N GLY A 667 7.11 -29.75 -0.74
CA GLY A 667 8.41 -30.41 -0.83
C GLY A 667 9.45 -29.58 -1.59
N LYS A 668 9.51 -28.26 -1.30
CA LYS A 668 10.47 -27.33 -1.91
C LYS A 668 11.94 -27.76 -1.70
N SER A 669 12.26 -28.37 -0.56
CA SER A 669 13.60 -28.82 -0.22
C SER A 669 14.17 -29.83 -1.23
N ALA A 670 13.36 -30.79 -1.68
CA ALA A 670 13.76 -31.76 -2.71
C ALA A 670 14.21 -31.13 -4.04
N CYS A 671 13.69 -29.94 -4.39
CA CYS A 671 14.08 -29.21 -5.59
C CYS A 671 15.57 -28.81 -5.58
N TYR A 672 16.18 -28.60 -4.41
CA TYR A 672 17.62 -28.34 -4.28
C TYR A 672 18.40 -29.53 -3.71
N GLN A 673 17.81 -30.31 -2.79
CA GLN A 673 18.45 -31.45 -2.15
C GLN A 673 18.77 -32.58 -3.16
N VAL A 674 17.89 -32.88 -4.12
CA VAL A 674 18.17 -33.95 -5.11
C VAL A 674 19.28 -33.55 -6.10
N PRO A 675 19.30 -32.35 -6.70
CA PRO A 675 20.45 -31.87 -7.48
C PRO A 675 21.72 -31.76 -6.64
N ALA A 676 21.61 -31.45 -5.34
CA ALA A 676 22.70 -31.48 -4.37
C ALA A 676 23.16 -32.89 -3.97
N LEU A 677 22.56 -33.96 -4.51
CA LEU A 677 23.07 -35.33 -4.44
C LEU A 677 23.65 -35.78 -5.79
N CYS A 678 23.13 -35.28 -6.91
CA CYS A 678 23.61 -35.63 -8.25
C CYS A 678 24.81 -34.80 -8.77
N ARG A 679 24.91 -33.51 -8.43
CA ARG A 679 25.95 -32.59 -8.98
C ARG A 679 27.21 -32.56 -8.11
N PRO A 680 28.42 -32.85 -8.62
CA PRO A 680 29.62 -32.99 -7.78
C PRO A 680 30.06 -31.68 -7.10
N GLY A 681 30.30 -31.73 -5.79
CA GLY A 681 30.70 -30.58 -4.95
C GLY A 681 29.87 -30.48 -3.66
N THR A 682 29.89 -29.30 -3.03
CA THR A 682 29.01 -28.95 -1.90
C THR A 682 27.87 -28.05 -2.40
N ALA A 683 26.63 -28.28 -1.98
CA ALA A 683 25.53 -27.36 -2.19
C ALA A 683 25.40 -26.40 -0.99
N ILE A 684 25.29 -25.10 -1.26
CA ILE A 684 25.11 -24.08 -0.21
C ILE A 684 23.63 -23.74 -0.09
N VAL A 685 23.05 -23.83 1.10
CA VAL A 685 21.64 -23.55 1.35
C VAL A 685 21.50 -22.39 2.32
N VAL A 686 21.11 -21.23 1.80
CA VAL A 686 20.86 -20.02 2.59
C VAL A 686 19.44 -20.06 3.14
N SER A 687 19.26 -19.87 4.45
CA SER A 687 17.94 -19.87 5.10
C SER A 687 17.94 -18.93 6.32
N PRO A 688 16.82 -18.27 6.68
CA PRO A 688 16.78 -17.34 7.81
C PRO A 688 16.46 -18.02 9.15
N LEU A 689 16.12 -19.32 9.13
CA LEU A 689 15.53 -20.03 10.27
C LEU A 689 16.49 -21.07 10.83
N ILE A 690 17.38 -20.65 11.73
CA ILE A 690 18.45 -21.50 12.32
C ILE A 690 17.92 -22.82 12.91
N ALA A 691 16.74 -22.81 13.56
CA ALA A 691 16.11 -24.04 14.07
C ALA A 691 15.72 -25.02 12.94
N LEU A 692 15.10 -24.51 11.87
CA LEU A 692 14.73 -25.32 10.70
C LEU A 692 15.96 -25.85 9.95
N MET A 693 17.06 -25.08 9.94
CA MET A 693 18.35 -25.55 9.40
C MET A 693 18.89 -26.74 10.21
N ALA A 694 18.78 -26.71 11.54
CA ALA A 694 19.18 -27.83 12.39
C ALA A 694 18.31 -29.08 12.14
N ASP A 695 16.98 -28.90 12.07
CA ASP A 695 16.04 -29.99 11.74
C ASP A 695 16.35 -30.62 10.37
N GLN A 696 16.66 -29.81 9.35
CA GLN A 696 17.03 -30.31 8.02
C GLN A 696 18.38 -31.03 8.02
N VAL A 697 19.39 -30.53 8.73
CA VAL A 697 20.70 -31.20 8.84
C VAL A 697 20.58 -32.52 9.61
N ALA A 698 19.76 -32.59 10.66
CA ALA A 698 19.50 -33.82 11.38
C ALA A 698 18.84 -34.88 10.48
N GLN A 699 17.75 -34.53 9.78
CA GLN A 699 17.04 -35.42 8.85
C GLN A 699 17.94 -35.93 7.71
N LEU A 700 18.79 -35.04 7.15
CA LEU A 700 19.74 -35.43 6.10
C LEU A 700 20.82 -36.38 6.63
N ARG A 701 21.39 -36.13 7.82
CA ARG A 701 22.38 -37.03 8.45
C ARG A 701 21.79 -38.40 8.79
N GLU A 702 20.55 -38.44 9.29
CA GLU A 702 19.82 -39.69 9.55
C GLU A 702 19.58 -40.48 8.25
N ALA A 703 19.28 -39.80 7.14
CA ALA A 703 19.20 -40.38 5.80
C ALA A 703 20.58 -40.65 5.13
N GLY A 704 21.67 -40.65 5.90
CA GLY A 704 23.03 -40.97 5.43
C GLY A 704 23.71 -39.88 4.59
N VAL A 705 23.13 -38.70 4.46
CA VAL A 705 23.70 -37.58 3.70
C VAL A 705 24.60 -36.73 4.59
N ALA A 706 25.83 -36.48 4.13
CA ALA A 706 26.78 -35.60 4.80
C ALA A 706 26.35 -34.12 4.74
N ALA A 707 25.44 -33.73 5.63
CA ALA A 707 24.99 -32.35 5.80
C ALA A 707 25.67 -31.69 7.01
N ASP A 708 25.97 -30.40 6.90
CA ASP A 708 26.48 -29.55 7.97
C ASP A 708 25.73 -28.20 7.99
N MET A 709 25.87 -27.46 9.09
CA MET A 709 25.39 -26.08 9.19
C MET A 709 26.47 -25.12 9.67
N LEU A 710 26.33 -23.84 9.33
CA LEU A 710 27.20 -22.74 9.73
C LEU A 710 26.38 -21.49 10.10
N ASN A 711 26.47 -21.07 11.35
CA ASN A 711 25.79 -19.90 11.91
C ASN A 711 26.70 -19.21 12.95
N SER A 712 26.19 -18.18 13.62
CA SER A 712 26.88 -17.40 14.65
C SER A 712 26.87 -18.02 16.06
N ALA A 713 25.99 -19.00 16.33
CA ALA A 713 25.82 -19.65 17.62
C ALA A 713 26.66 -20.94 17.80
N LEU A 714 27.28 -21.43 16.73
CA LEU A 714 28.10 -22.64 16.73
C LEU A 714 29.41 -22.48 17.53
N PRO A 715 29.71 -23.38 18.49
CA PRO A 715 30.97 -23.36 19.24
C PRO A 715 32.21 -23.40 18.34
N GLU A 716 33.30 -22.78 18.81
CA GLU A 716 34.56 -22.62 18.06
C GLU A 716 35.16 -23.94 17.56
N GLU A 717 34.99 -25.02 18.33
CA GLU A 717 35.47 -26.35 17.97
C GLU A 717 34.63 -27.01 16.87
N GLU A 718 33.31 -27.07 17.04
CA GLU A 718 32.41 -27.60 16.02
C GLU A 718 32.50 -26.80 14.72
N ARG A 719 32.62 -25.46 14.82
CA ARG A 719 32.79 -24.57 13.66
C ARG A 719 34.09 -24.87 12.90
N ARG A 720 35.20 -25.14 13.60
CA ARG A 720 36.46 -25.57 12.97
C ARG A 720 36.33 -26.95 12.33
N ALA A 721 35.62 -27.89 12.95
CA ALA A 721 35.37 -29.22 12.39
C ALA A 721 34.51 -29.18 11.11
N VAL A 722 33.47 -28.32 11.06
CA VAL A 722 32.68 -28.06 9.83
C VAL A 722 33.58 -27.50 8.72
N ILE A 723 34.43 -26.51 9.02
CA ILE A 723 35.34 -25.90 8.05
C ILE A 723 36.36 -26.91 7.51
N GLN A 724 36.84 -27.84 8.34
CA GLN A 724 37.71 -28.94 7.91
C GLN A 724 37.01 -29.93 6.98
N ARG A 725 35.78 -30.38 7.32
CA ARG A 725 34.97 -31.27 6.45
C ARG A 725 34.67 -30.61 5.10
N LEU A 726 34.33 -29.33 5.11
CA LEU A 726 34.03 -28.54 3.91
C LEU A 726 35.25 -28.46 2.98
N ARG A 727 36.43 -28.08 3.51
CA ARG A 727 37.69 -28.05 2.75
C ARG A 727 38.14 -29.44 2.26
N GLY A 728 37.84 -30.49 3.03
CA GLY A 728 38.08 -31.88 2.64
C GLY A 728 37.10 -32.43 1.61
N GLY A 729 36.11 -31.65 1.16
CA GLY A 729 35.07 -32.11 0.22
C GLY A 729 34.10 -33.14 0.82
N GLN A 730 34.07 -33.28 2.15
CA GLN A 730 33.26 -34.27 2.86
C GLN A 730 31.82 -33.78 3.09
N THR A 731 31.61 -32.45 3.18
CA THR A 731 30.29 -31.85 3.33
C THR A 731 29.57 -31.78 1.97
N ARG A 732 28.42 -32.44 1.84
CA ARG A 732 27.59 -32.48 0.63
C ARG A 732 26.58 -31.33 0.57
N LEU A 733 25.95 -31.00 1.70
CA LEU A 733 25.11 -29.82 1.86
C LEU A 733 25.57 -28.99 3.06
N LEU A 734 25.73 -27.68 2.87
CA LEU A 734 26.03 -26.73 3.93
C LEU A 734 24.87 -25.74 4.07
N TYR A 735 24.14 -25.83 5.17
CA TYR A 735 23.13 -24.85 5.55
C TYR A 735 23.80 -23.64 6.20
N VAL A 736 23.61 -22.43 5.67
CA VAL A 736 24.26 -21.22 6.18
C VAL A 736 23.25 -20.10 6.42
N ALA A 737 23.38 -19.41 7.55
CA ALA A 737 22.55 -18.24 7.84
C ALA A 737 23.04 -17.04 7.01
N PRO A 738 22.16 -16.16 6.49
CA PRO A 738 22.53 -15.11 5.54
C PRO A 738 23.55 -14.13 6.13
N GLU A 739 23.40 -13.74 7.40
CA GLU A 739 24.35 -12.89 8.10
C GLU A 739 25.71 -13.57 8.25
N ARG A 740 25.76 -14.89 8.46
CA ARG A 740 27.02 -15.65 8.57
C ARG A 740 27.71 -15.82 7.22
N LEU A 741 26.96 -16.01 6.14
CA LEU A 741 27.50 -16.10 4.77
C LEU A 741 28.14 -14.77 4.31
N LEU A 742 27.68 -13.65 4.88
CA LEU A 742 28.08 -12.29 4.52
C LEU A 742 29.08 -11.65 5.51
N LEU A 743 29.73 -12.47 6.33
CA LEU A 743 30.90 -12.11 7.14
C LEU A 743 32.20 -12.47 6.42
N ASP A 744 33.15 -11.54 6.50
CA ASP A 744 34.48 -11.61 5.90
C ASP A 744 35.18 -12.96 6.14
N GLY A 745 35.81 -13.51 5.10
CA GLY A 745 36.46 -14.82 5.12
C GLY A 745 35.52 -16.02 4.85
N THR A 746 34.20 -15.83 4.84
CA THR A 746 33.25 -16.94 4.58
C THR A 746 33.02 -17.17 3.08
N LEU A 747 33.04 -16.14 2.24
CA LEU A 747 32.88 -16.28 0.78
C LEU A 747 34.18 -16.78 0.15
N GLU A 748 35.31 -16.32 0.65
CA GLU A 748 36.68 -16.73 0.29
C GLU A 748 36.93 -18.20 0.66
N LEU A 749 36.40 -18.66 1.80
CA LEU A 749 36.39 -20.07 2.15
C LEU A 749 35.58 -20.89 1.13
N LEU A 750 34.41 -20.40 0.72
CA LEU A 750 33.55 -21.09 -0.24
C LEU A 750 34.11 -21.06 -1.67
N GLU A 751 34.83 -20.01 -2.07
CA GLU A 751 35.58 -19.92 -3.33
C GLU A 751 36.69 -20.99 -3.40
N SER A 752 37.35 -21.28 -2.28
CA SER A 752 38.31 -22.39 -2.19
C SER A 752 37.69 -23.80 -2.24
N CYS A 753 36.34 -23.91 -2.30
CA CYS A 753 35.60 -25.17 -2.29
C CYS A 753 34.87 -25.41 -3.63
N ARG A 754 34.72 -26.67 -4.03
CA ARG A 754 33.94 -27.01 -5.23
C ARG A 754 32.44 -26.88 -4.95
N ILE A 755 31.85 -25.72 -5.26
CA ILE A 755 30.40 -25.52 -5.11
C ILE A 755 29.62 -26.18 -6.26
N SER A 756 28.56 -26.92 -5.94
CA SER A 756 27.73 -27.64 -6.92
C SER A 756 26.47 -26.88 -7.35
N LEU A 757 25.84 -26.17 -6.41
CA LEU A 757 24.70 -25.26 -6.59
C LEU A 757 24.56 -24.35 -5.38
N ILE A 758 23.79 -23.27 -5.51
CA ILE A 758 23.40 -22.38 -4.40
C ILE A 758 21.87 -22.33 -4.31
N ALA A 759 21.31 -22.67 -3.16
CA ALA A 759 19.89 -22.53 -2.85
C ALA A 759 19.67 -21.36 -1.89
N ILE A 760 18.66 -20.55 -2.14
CA ILE A 760 18.23 -19.43 -1.31
C ILE A 760 16.78 -19.68 -0.93
N ASP A 761 16.57 -20.20 0.27
CA ASP A 761 15.25 -20.53 0.82
C ASP A 761 14.61 -19.30 1.48
N GLU A 762 13.27 -19.30 1.48
CA GLU A 762 12.41 -18.13 1.75
C GLU A 762 12.93 -16.82 1.12
N ALA A 763 13.31 -16.89 -0.15
CA ALA A 763 13.88 -15.81 -0.96
C ALA A 763 13.02 -14.53 -1.00
N HIS A 764 11.72 -14.60 -0.63
CA HIS A 764 10.86 -13.42 -0.52
C HIS A 764 11.41 -12.36 0.46
N CYS A 765 12.25 -12.75 1.42
CA CYS A 765 12.91 -11.85 2.37
C CYS A 765 13.77 -10.75 1.70
N VAL A 766 14.13 -10.89 0.42
CA VAL A 766 14.88 -9.87 -0.34
C VAL A 766 14.02 -8.64 -0.74
N SER A 767 12.71 -8.83 -0.87
CA SER A 767 11.76 -7.79 -1.25
C SER A 767 11.25 -7.04 -0.02
N GLN A 768 11.16 -5.71 -0.12
CA GLN A 768 10.46 -4.88 0.88
C GLN A 768 8.93 -5.00 0.81
N TRP A 769 8.42 -5.64 -0.24
CA TRP A 769 7.01 -6.01 -0.40
C TRP A 769 6.77 -7.48 0.03
N GLY A 770 7.85 -8.22 0.33
CA GLY A 770 7.80 -9.50 1.03
C GLY A 770 7.38 -9.32 2.50
N HIS A 771 6.83 -10.39 3.09
CA HIS A 771 6.20 -10.33 4.41
C HIS A 771 7.18 -10.42 5.60
N ASP A 772 8.43 -10.78 5.35
CA ASP A 772 9.54 -10.83 6.32
C ASP A 772 10.83 -10.26 5.69
N PHE A 773 10.83 -8.95 5.40
CA PHE A 773 11.96 -8.28 4.74
C PHE A 773 13.23 -8.29 5.61
N ARG A 774 14.35 -8.75 5.04
CA ARG A 774 15.66 -8.87 5.70
C ARG A 774 16.75 -8.17 4.86
N PRO A 775 17.40 -7.10 5.35
CA PRO A 775 18.45 -6.38 4.61
C PRO A 775 19.59 -7.28 4.11
N GLU A 776 19.91 -8.34 4.86
CA GLU A 776 20.94 -9.33 4.56
C GLU A 776 20.64 -10.05 3.24
N TYR A 777 19.37 -10.34 2.94
CA TYR A 777 18.98 -11.02 1.71
C TYR A 777 19.32 -10.22 0.45
N ARG A 778 19.35 -8.88 0.51
CA ARG A 778 19.78 -8.04 -0.63
C ARG A 778 21.28 -8.12 -0.88
N ARG A 779 22.09 -8.36 0.16
CA ARG A 779 23.54 -8.56 0.03
C ARG A 779 23.88 -9.92 -0.61
N LEU A 780 22.95 -10.89 -0.65
CA LEU A 780 23.12 -12.16 -1.39
C LEU A 780 23.25 -11.95 -2.91
N SER A 781 22.92 -10.76 -3.43
CA SER A 781 23.28 -10.30 -4.79
C SER A 781 24.78 -10.47 -5.13
N ALA A 782 25.66 -10.45 -4.11
CA ALA A 782 27.09 -10.69 -4.26
C ALA A 782 27.43 -12.11 -4.74
N LEU A 783 26.58 -13.11 -4.44
CA LEU A 783 26.82 -14.51 -4.84
C LEU A 783 26.87 -14.69 -6.35
N ALA A 784 26.17 -13.84 -7.11
CA ALA A 784 26.25 -13.80 -8.57
C ALA A 784 27.58 -13.25 -9.12
N GLY A 785 28.40 -12.62 -8.27
CA GLY A 785 29.75 -12.16 -8.60
C GLY A 785 30.83 -13.17 -8.23
N TRP A 786 30.72 -13.79 -7.05
CA TRP A 786 31.64 -14.83 -6.59
C TRP A 786 31.45 -16.19 -7.31
N PHE A 787 30.20 -16.55 -7.64
CA PHE A 787 29.85 -17.87 -8.17
C PHE A 787 29.01 -17.79 -9.46
N PRO A 788 29.48 -17.11 -10.53
CA PRO A 788 28.68 -16.84 -11.73
C PRO A 788 28.28 -18.08 -12.52
N GLU A 789 29.13 -19.12 -12.55
CA GLU A 789 28.89 -20.39 -13.26
C GLU A 789 28.19 -21.45 -12.38
N VAL A 790 27.83 -21.11 -11.14
CA VAL A 790 27.15 -22.02 -10.21
C VAL A 790 25.64 -21.80 -10.30
N PRO A 791 24.83 -22.84 -10.59
CA PRO A 791 23.39 -22.67 -10.74
C PRO A 791 22.74 -22.31 -9.41
N ARG A 792 21.87 -21.30 -9.45
CA ARG A 792 21.17 -20.74 -8.30
C ARG A 792 19.69 -21.09 -8.34
N ILE A 793 19.14 -21.48 -7.19
CA ILE A 793 17.70 -21.66 -7.01
C ILE A 793 17.17 -20.79 -5.87
N ALA A 794 16.21 -19.93 -6.18
CA ALA A 794 15.46 -19.17 -5.20
C ALA A 794 14.14 -19.89 -4.91
N LEU A 795 13.79 -20.07 -3.63
CA LEU A 795 12.59 -20.76 -3.19
C LEU A 795 11.77 -19.90 -2.23
N THR A 796 10.45 -19.96 -2.29
CA THR A 796 9.57 -19.28 -1.31
C THR A 796 8.21 -19.94 -1.22
N ALA A 797 7.59 -19.88 -0.04
CA ALA A 797 6.19 -20.27 0.17
C ALA A 797 5.21 -19.34 -0.57
N THR A 798 5.51 -18.05 -0.61
CA THR A 798 4.66 -17.01 -1.18
C THR A 798 5.49 -15.95 -1.91
N ALA A 799 5.06 -15.61 -3.12
CA ALA A 799 5.54 -14.43 -3.86
C ALA A 799 4.51 -14.06 -4.92
N ASP A 800 3.99 -12.83 -4.85
CA ASP A 800 3.13 -12.26 -5.88
C ASP A 800 3.95 -11.90 -7.14
N ALA A 801 3.34 -11.19 -8.10
CA ALA A 801 4.05 -10.77 -9.30
C ALA A 801 5.21 -9.80 -8.99
N GLN A 802 5.04 -8.86 -8.06
CA GLN A 802 6.09 -7.92 -7.69
C GLN A 802 7.22 -8.62 -6.94
N THR A 803 6.89 -9.40 -5.91
CA THR A 803 7.87 -10.15 -5.10
C THR A 803 8.73 -11.08 -5.97
N ARG A 804 8.16 -11.72 -7.00
CA ARG A 804 8.94 -12.54 -7.94
C ARG A 804 9.93 -11.71 -8.77
N THR A 805 9.51 -10.56 -9.28
CA THR A 805 10.40 -9.64 -10.03
C THR A 805 11.52 -9.11 -9.13
N ASP A 806 11.19 -8.69 -7.90
CA ASP A 806 12.16 -8.28 -6.89
C ASP A 806 13.19 -9.40 -6.61
N ILE A 807 12.75 -10.65 -6.42
CA ILE A 807 13.64 -11.81 -6.21
C ILE A 807 14.61 -11.97 -7.39
N LEU A 808 14.10 -11.98 -8.62
CA LEU A 808 14.92 -12.19 -9.82
C LEU A 808 15.94 -11.06 -10.00
N THR A 809 15.53 -9.80 -9.87
CA THR A 809 16.41 -8.64 -10.05
C THR A 809 17.43 -8.51 -8.92
N GLN A 810 17.02 -8.64 -7.65
CA GLN A 810 17.93 -8.47 -6.51
C GLN A 810 18.97 -9.61 -6.43
N LEU A 811 18.58 -10.86 -6.71
CA LEU A 811 19.50 -12.00 -6.70
C LEU A 811 20.29 -12.17 -8.03
N ARG A 812 20.08 -11.28 -9.01
CA ARG A 812 20.69 -11.32 -10.36
C ARG A 812 20.43 -12.64 -11.07
N MET A 813 19.16 -13.04 -11.10
CA MET A 813 18.65 -14.32 -11.64
C MET A 813 17.73 -14.08 -12.84
N ASP A 814 17.99 -13.03 -13.64
CA ASP A 814 17.10 -12.53 -14.70
C ASP A 814 16.79 -13.54 -15.83
N ARG A 815 17.52 -14.67 -15.89
CA ARG A 815 17.31 -15.78 -16.83
C ARG A 815 16.74 -17.05 -16.19
N ALA A 816 16.42 -17.03 -14.90
CA ALA A 816 15.98 -18.21 -14.16
C ALA A 816 14.63 -18.75 -14.66
N ARG A 817 14.46 -20.07 -14.63
CA ARG A 817 13.18 -20.73 -14.90
C ARG A 817 12.21 -20.44 -13.76
N VAL A 818 11.19 -19.62 -14.02
CA VAL A 818 10.17 -19.25 -13.03
C VAL A 818 9.08 -20.32 -12.98
N LEU A 819 8.99 -21.03 -11.86
CA LEU A 819 8.11 -22.16 -11.61
C LEU A 819 7.11 -21.80 -10.49
N VAL A 820 5.86 -21.53 -10.86
CA VAL A 820 4.81 -21.11 -9.92
C VAL A 820 3.77 -22.21 -9.76
N GLY A 821 3.71 -22.80 -8.58
CA GLY A 821 2.73 -23.81 -8.20
C GLY A 821 1.36 -23.21 -7.87
N GLY A 822 0.33 -24.05 -7.88
CA GLY A 822 -0.98 -23.67 -7.34
C GLY A 822 -0.89 -23.46 -5.83
N PHE A 823 -1.47 -22.36 -5.34
CA PHE A 823 -1.59 -22.07 -3.91
C PHE A 823 -2.81 -22.76 -3.26
N ASP A 824 -3.67 -23.39 -4.06
CA ASP A 824 -4.85 -24.09 -3.56
C ASP A 824 -4.47 -25.29 -2.67
N ARG A 825 -5.28 -25.51 -1.65
CA ARG A 825 -5.16 -26.56 -0.65
C ARG A 825 -6.55 -27.15 -0.46
N PRO A 826 -7.05 -28.02 -1.35
CA PRO A 826 -8.42 -28.56 -1.29
C PRO A 826 -8.67 -29.44 -0.05
N ASN A 827 -7.60 -29.78 0.70
CA ASN A 827 -7.67 -30.42 2.00
C ASN A 827 -8.02 -29.45 3.16
N LEU A 828 -8.03 -28.13 2.94
CA LEU A 828 -8.34 -27.10 3.93
C LEU A 828 -9.72 -26.50 3.67
N ARG A 829 -10.45 -26.17 4.73
CA ARG A 829 -11.77 -25.51 4.66
C ARG A 829 -11.71 -24.15 5.33
N TRP A 830 -11.93 -23.10 4.55
CA TRP A 830 -11.97 -21.73 5.05
C TRP A 830 -13.36 -21.42 5.61
N ASN A 831 -13.42 -21.01 6.88
CA ASN A 831 -14.63 -20.58 7.56
C ASN A 831 -14.41 -19.16 8.11
N PHE A 832 -15.43 -18.30 8.00
CA PHE A 832 -15.37 -16.92 8.45
C PHE A 832 -16.58 -16.60 9.34
N ALA A 833 -16.35 -15.88 10.43
CA ALA A 833 -17.39 -15.44 11.35
C ALA A 833 -17.03 -14.06 11.94
N GLU A 834 -18.03 -13.22 12.15
CA GLU A 834 -17.86 -11.96 12.89
C GLU A 834 -17.64 -12.25 14.38
N LYS A 835 -16.73 -11.51 15.01
CA LYS A 835 -16.35 -11.72 16.42
C LYS A 835 -17.44 -11.21 17.35
N ARG A 836 -18.14 -12.11 18.03
CA ARG A 836 -19.16 -11.84 19.06
C ARG A 836 -19.00 -12.88 20.16
N GLU A 837 -18.56 -12.47 21.36
CA GLU A 837 -18.11 -13.40 22.42
C GLU A 837 -17.07 -14.43 21.92
N PRO A 838 -15.89 -14.00 21.43
CA PRO A 838 -15.01 -14.84 20.62
C PRO A 838 -14.51 -16.13 21.29
N LEU A 839 -14.47 -16.19 22.63
CA LEU A 839 -14.14 -17.40 23.36
C LEU A 839 -15.25 -18.47 23.26
N ARG A 840 -16.53 -18.07 23.36
CA ARG A 840 -17.69 -18.97 23.17
C ARG A 840 -17.84 -19.40 21.70
N GLN A 841 -17.42 -18.56 20.75
CA GLN A 841 -17.35 -18.94 19.34
C GLN A 841 -16.24 -19.97 19.08
N LEU A 842 -15.07 -19.80 19.71
CA LEU A 842 -13.96 -20.75 19.62
C LEU A 842 -14.30 -22.09 20.26
N ASP A 843 -14.84 -22.09 21.48
CA ASP A 843 -15.33 -23.30 22.16
C ASP A 843 -16.35 -24.06 21.30
N ARG A 844 -17.40 -23.38 20.80
CA ARG A 844 -18.38 -24.00 19.89
C ARG A 844 -17.76 -24.54 18.60
N PHE A 845 -16.67 -23.95 18.10
CA PHE A 845 -15.94 -24.47 16.95
C PHE A 845 -15.12 -25.73 17.32
N LEU A 846 -14.44 -25.72 18.47
CA LEU A 846 -13.67 -26.86 18.99
C LEU A 846 -14.58 -28.05 19.30
N ALA A 847 -15.73 -27.84 19.92
CA ALA A 847 -16.76 -28.85 20.18
C ALA A 847 -17.39 -29.47 18.91
N THR A 848 -17.09 -28.97 17.71
CA THR A 848 -17.48 -29.58 16.42
C THR A 848 -16.31 -30.24 15.68
N ARG A 849 -15.16 -30.42 16.34
CA ARG A 849 -14.04 -31.21 15.82
C ARG A 849 -14.15 -32.67 16.33
N PRO A 850 -13.64 -33.66 15.59
CA PRO A 850 -13.45 -35.01 16.15
C PRO A 850 -12.59 -34.98 17.41
N GLU A 851 -12.84 -35.90 18.34
CA GLU A 851 -11.97 -36.14 19.50
C GLU A 851 -10.54 -36.47 19.04
N GLY A 852 -9.53 -36.01 19.79
CA GLY A 852 -8.12 -36.11 19.38
C GLY A 852 -7.66 -35.11 18.29
N SER A 853 -8.52 -34.19 17.81
CA SER A 853 -8.10 -33.19 16.82
C SER A 853 -7.12 -32.14 17.40
N SER A 854 -5.84 -32.23 17.04
CA SER A 854 -4.86 -31.17 17.33
C SER A 854 -5.10 -29.90 16.49
N GLY A 855 -4.71 -28.72 17.00
CA GLY A 855 -4.96 -27.45 16.32
C GLY A 855 -4.13 -26.26 16.81
N ILE A 856 -4.17 -25.15 16.06
CA ILE A 856 -3.45 -23.89 16.38
C ILE A 856 -4.43 -22.72 16.42
N VAL A 857 -4.33 -21.87 17.45
CA VAL A 857 -5.16 -20.68 17.66
C VAL A 857 -4.26 -19.43 17.70
N TYR A 858 -4.30 -18.61 16.66
CA TYR A 858 -3.48 -17.39 16.57
C TYR A 858 -4.13 -16.18 17.25
N VAL A 859 -3.34 -15.43 18.03
CA VAL A 859 -3.77 -14.22 18.74
C VAL A 859 -2.68 -13.14 18.75
N GLY A 860 -3.07 -11.88 18.58
CA GLY A 860 -2.12 -10.77 18.35
C GLY A 860 -1.29 -10.27 19.53
N SER A 861 -1.18 -10.98 20.66
CA SER A 861 -0.28 -10.62 21.77
C SER A 861 0.00 -11.76 22.74
N ARG A 862 1.18 -11.74 23.39
CA ARG A 862 1.65 -12.78 24.34
C ARG A 862 0.65 -13.00 25.47
N LYS A 863 0.26 -11.91 26.15
CA LYS A 863 -0.79 -11.88 27.19
C LYS A 863 -2.09 -12.56 26.74
N LYS A 864 -2.48 -12.40 25.47
CA LYS A 864 -3.69 -13.03 24.93
C LYS A 864 -3.50 -14.51 24.59
N ALA A 865 -2.28 -14.95 24.28
CA ALA A 865 -1.98 -16.37 24.10
C ALA A 865 -2.04 -17.12 25.44
N GLU A 866 -1.39 -16.57 26.47
CA GLU A 866 -1.45 -17.04 27.86
C GLU A 866 -2.92 -17.13 28.34
N GLN A 867 -3.64 -16.00 28.35
CA GLN A 867 -5.05 -15.95 28.79
C GLN A 867 -6.01 -16.83 27.98
N THR A 868 -5.76 -17.06 26.70
CA THR A 868 -6.64 -17.92 25.89
C THR A 868 -6.31 -19.39 26.10
N ALA A 869 -5.03 -19.77 26.28
CA ALA A 869 -4.65 -21.13 26.64
C ALA A 869 -5.20 -21.51 28.03
N GLU A 870 -5.04 -20.63 29.04
CA GLU A 870 -5.60 -20.82 30.39
C GLU A 870 -7.11 -21.04 30.36
N ARG A 871 -7.84 -20.22 29.58
CA ARG A 871 -9.30 -20.32 29.46
C ARG A 871 -9.76 -21.59 28.73
N LEU A 872 -9.01 -22.05 27.72
CA LEU A 872 -9.29 -23.31 27.04
C LEU A 872 -8.96 -24.51 27.94
N ALA A 873 -7.88 -24.45 28.72
CA ALA A 873 -7.55 -25.47 29.71
C ALA A 873 -8.62 -25.57 30.82
N ALA A 874 -9.14 -24.42 31.29
CA ALA A 874 -10.27 -24.37 32.22
C ALA A 874 -11.60 -24.89 31.62
N MET A 875 -11.70 -24.99 30.29
CA MET A 875 -12.81 -25.63 29.57
C MET A 875 -12.56 -27.12 29.27
N GLY A 876 -11.44 -27.69 29.75
CA GLY A 876 -11.09 -29.11 29.56
C GLY A 876 -10.28 -29.42 28.29
N TYR A 877 -9.94 -28.42 27.47
CA TYR A 877 -9.10 -28.64 26.28
C TYR A 877 -7.62 -28.75 26.64
N ALA A 878 -6.87 -29.59 25.93
CA ALA A 878 -5.43 -29.79 26.09
C ALA A 878 -4.60 -28.63 25.49
N ALA A 879 -4.84 -27.40 25.96
CA ALA A 879 -4.36 -26.15 25.37
C ALA A 879 -3.12 -25.56 26.08
N GLU A 880 -2.12 -25.12 25.32
CA GLU A 880 -0.89 -24.50 25.83
C GLU A 880 -0.49 -23.25 25.02
N ALA A 881 0.05 -22.23 25.69
CA ALA A 881 0.53 -21.00 25.03
C ALA A 881 1.92 -21.18 24.40
N TYR A 882 2.18 -20.49 23.29
CA TYR A 882 3.45 -20.55 22.54
C TYR A 882 3.83 -19.18 21.96
N HIS A 883 4.90 -18.58 22.45
CA HIS A 883 5.39 -17.28 21.99
C HIS A 883 6.89 -17.10 22.24
N ALA A 884 7.50 -16.15 21.52
CA ALA A 884 8.92 -15.78 21.67
C ALA A 884 9.32 -15.17 23.03
N GLY A 885 8.40 -15.09 23.99
CA GLY A 885 8.67 -14.72 25.38
C GLY A 885 8.77 -15.91 26.35
N LEU A 886 8.56 -17.14 25.88
CA LEU A 886 8.81 -18.34 26.67
C LEU A 886 10.32 -18.65 26.68
N ASP A 887 10.77 -19.29 27.75
CA ASP A 887 12.11 -19.90 27.78
C ASP A 887 12.29 -20.91 26.62
N SER A 888 13.52 -21.05 26.13
CA SER A 888 13.80 -21.87 24.95
C SER A 888 13.69 -23.36 25.20
N GLU A 889 13.93 -23.85 26.43
CA GLU A 889 13.70 -25.26 26.77
C GLU A 889 12.20 -25.55 26.81
N LEU A 890 11.43 -24.76 27.57
CA LEU A 890 9.97 -24.90 27.66
C LEU A 890 9.29 -24.78 26.28
N ARG A 891 9.77 -23.88 25.42
CA ARG A 891 9.31 -23.74 24.04
C ARG A 891 9.60 -25.01 23.23
N GLY A 892 10.81 -25.57 23.34
CA GLY A 892 11.19 -26.84 22.71
C GLY A 892 10.34 -28.03 23.21
N GLN A 893 10.11 -28.13 24.52
CA GLN A 893 9.23 -29.13 25.13
C GLN A 893 7.79 -29.04 24.56
N ARG A 894 7.20 -27.84 24.51
CA ARG A 894 5.84 -27.64 23.96
C ARG A 894 5.77 -27.97 22.45
N GLN A 895 6.77 -27.58 21.67
CA GLN A 895 6.88 -27.95 20.26
C GLN A 895 6.96 -29.48 20.08
N ALA A 896 7.84 -30.15 20.83
CA ALA A 896 8.02 -31.59 20.75
C ALA A 896 6.74 -32.37 21.14
N ARG A 897 5.96 -31.84 22.10
CA ARG A 897 4.68 -32.43 22.52
C ARG A 897 3.58 -32.23 21.48
N PHE A 898 3.43 -31.04 20.92
CA PHE A 898 2.47 -30.79 19.82
C PHE A 898 2.77 -31.62 18.55
N LEU A 899 4.02 -32.04 18.34
CA LEU A 899 4.43 -32.92 17.24
C LEU A 899 4.29 -34.43 17.54
N ARG A 900 3.98 -34.83 18.78
CA ARG A 900 3.96 -36.24 19.23
C ARG A 900 2.65 -36.67 19.90
N GLU A 901 1.87 -35.74 20.42
CA GLU A 901 0.63 -35.98 21.16
C GLU A 901 -0.58 -35.47 20.37
N ASP A 902 -1.57 -36.34 20.15
CA ASP A 902 -2.87 -35.97 19.58
C ASP A 902 -3.72 -35.12 20.56
N GLY A 903 -4.73 -34.44 20.03
CA GLY A 903 -5.66 -33.59 20.79
C GLY A 903 -5.08 -32.28 21.33
N ARG A 904 -3.81 -31.96 21.05
CA ARG A 904 -3.13 -30.76 21.59
C ARG A 904 -3.55 -29.50 20.85
N ILE A 905 -3.81 -28.43 21.61
CA ILE A 905 -4.08 -27.10 21.06
C ILE A 905 -2.94 -26.14 21.43
N VAL A 906 -2.31 -25.53 20.43
CA VAL A 906 -1.28 -24.50 20.64
C VAL A 906 -1.88 -23.12 20.38
N VAL A 907 -1.82 -22.24 21.39
CA VAL A 907 -2.24 -20.84 21.25
C VAL A 907 -1.01 -19.97 20.99
N ALA A 908 -0.91 -19.41 19.78
CA ALA A 908 0.32 -18.79 19.27
C ALA A 908 0.19 -17.29 18.97
N THR A 909 1.32 -16.59 19.00
CA THR A 909 1.48 -15.19 18.54
C THR A 909 2.21 -15.10 17.22
#